data_AF-A0A2T7P8K3-F1
#
_entry.id   AF-A0A2T7P8K3-F1
#
_cell.length_a   1.000
_cell.length_b   1.000
_cell.length_c   1.000
_cell.angle_alpha   90.00
_cell.angle_beta   90.00
_cell.angle_gamma   90.00
#
_symmetry.space_group_name_H-M   'P 1'
#
loop_
_entity.id
_entity.type
_entity.pdbx_description
1 polymer ?
#
loop_
_entity_poly.entity_id
_entity_poly.type
_entity_poly.pdbx_seq_one_letter_code
_entity_poly.pdbx_strand_id
1 'polypeptide(L)'
;MVLVDSFLGYAVCLAIGILFILIFPIVGLCFCCCRCCGNCGGKRIQEVKPNAKCRRIGFGVALVILSLFVVAGSACAFVSSNQVTNSIGPIKDVLNNSVDDVQTFFGNVNRSFTHIADGNFKFLIDVVDNYTKEASGHVSDQLMKDVSKIVNLQTPLDAIGNLKNEAVVKVDRLSQLTQTLDTQLPQTGGPSPVAGIQTTLSEFKTKVSADVFGDLKKKIDSQISTTIAGTTQRVDVHGKMDPIFENNIKPMLEKIRDMKTTMGDTTKDFSSTMNSYIDTAKPYDKYRWIAGVALASLILLIAVLPLVGVLLGLCGGSEKVKPTERGCASNCGGILLMSAAGLIFIFGPLLMLLTTTMYAVGSPLERYGCEGVHDVKKLESYVPLIDGIGFDPRNVTLNVAGETVTVSASTVLDSCKEGKTLYTVLDLKKVIDKGLEKVTEFKNGSLTKGLSFDSNTVATSLGKATLDATSAVNDLKATVTVVGNLQTQITNLENQVMALGSAAGQMVNIVSDMKSTAAELTKVANDIETEAQQIPTLITTATNTLKDPTVMPQLIDKATKTLQDNIFQFVDSYTTDLKTKMANEVGKCTPLYSIFNAMMMEGLCYGIVDPLNGFWLAIGWSIFFFMPSLILSVKLAKYFRTMLYDDSYDNPIHSASVPPLATKPSSGKK
;
A
#
# COMPACT_ATOMS: atom_id res chain seq x y z
N MET A 1 -33.70 -24.16 2.40
CA MET A 1 -34.17 -24.09 3.80
C MET A 1 -33.90 -22.70 4.42
N VAL A 2 -32.66 -22.17 4.37
CA VAL A 2 -32.29 -20.82 4.88
C VAL A 2 -33.11 -19.65 4.28
N LEU A 3 -33.50 -19.73 3.01
CA LEU A 3 -34.35 -18.72 2.35
C LEU A 3 -35.79 -18.70 2.90
N VAL A 4 -36.36 -19.83 3.32
CA VAL A 4 -37.78 -19.90 3.74
C VAL A 4 -37.97 -19.31 5.15
N ASP A 5 -37.04 -19.60 6.06
CA ASP A 5 -37.08 -19.03 7.42
C ASP A 5 -36.78 -17.52 7.43
N SER A 6 -35.92 -17.05 6.52
CA SER A 6 -35.61 -15.62 6.38
C SER A 6 -36.77 -14.81 5.79
N PHE A 7 -37.58 -15.39 4.90
CA PHE A 7 -38.70 -14.70 4.27
C PHE A 7 -39.99 -14.73 5.09
N LEU A 8 -40.12 -15.61 6.09
CA LEU A 8 -41.35 -15.76 6.85
C LEU A 8 -41.71 -14.48 7.61
N GLY A 9 -40.72 -13.84 8.27
CA GLY A 9 -40.93 -12.56 8.96
C GLY A 9 -41.39 -11.45 8.00
N TYR A 10 -40.82 -11.40 6.80
CA TYR A 10 -41.19 -10.43 5.77
C TYR A 10 -42.61 -10.63 5.26
N ALA A 11 -42.95 -11.88 4.95
CA ALA A 11 -44.27 -12.25 4.46
C ALA A 11 -45.35 -11.94 5.52
N VAL A 12 -45.06 -12.18 6.81
CA VAL A 12 -45.98 -11.85 7.91
C VAL A 12 -46.20 -10.34 8.03
N CYS A 13 -45.14 -9.53 8.02
CA CYS A 13 -45.26 -8.07 8.07
C CYS A 13 -46.04 -7.51 6.88
N LEU A 14 -45.80 -8.03 5.68
CA LEU A 14 -46.50 -7.64 4.46
C LEU A 14 -48.00 -8.03 4.53
N ALA A 15 -48.30 -9.23 5.03
CA ALA A 15 -49.68 -9.68 5.25
C ALA A 15 -50.41 -8.81 6.27
N ILE A 16 -49.76 -8.42 7.37
CA ILE A 16 -50.32 -7.50 8.37
C ILE A 16 -50.63 -6.14 7.74
N GLY A 17 -49.72 -5.61 6.91
CA GLY A 17 -49.94 -4.35 6.20
C GLY A 17 -51.14 -4.39 5.26
N ILE A 18 -51.23 -5.44 4.43
CA ILE A 18 -52.37 -5.65 3.53
C ILE A 18 -53.68 -5.78 4.31
N LEU A 19 -53.69 -6.56 5.40
CA LEU A 19 -54.86 -6.73 6.25
C LEU A 19 -55.31 -5.40 6.86
N PHE A 20 -54.38 -4.56 7.32
CA PHE A 20 -54.71 -3.22 7.82
C PHE A 20 -55.34 -2.33 6.73
N ILE A 21 -54.77 -2.33 5.51
CA ILE A 21 -55.27 -1.54 4.37
C ILE A 21 -56.72 -1.92 4.03
N LEU A 22 -57.10 -3.20 4.16
CA LEU A 22 -58.45 -3.67 3.85
C LEU A 22 -59.43 -3.48 5.02
N ILE A 23 -59.03 -3.84 6.24
CA ILE A 23 -59.93 -3.82 7.40
C ILE A 23 -60.18 -2.40 7.92
N PHE A 24 -59.16 -1.54 7.91
CA PHE A 24 -59.26 -0.22 8.54
C PHE A 24 -60.32 0.70 7.89
N PRO A 25 -60.45 0.77 6.54
CA PRO A 25 -61.57 1.46 5.89
C PRO A 25 -62.94 0.87 6.24
N ILE A 26 -63.06 -0.45 6.32
CA ILE A 26 -64.32 -1.13 6.68
C ILE A 26 -64.72 -0.74 8.11
N VAL A 27 -63.78 -0.78 9.06
CA VAL A 27 -64.01 -0.34 10.44
C VAL A 27 -64.39 1.14 10.48
N GLY A 28 -63.74 1.99 9.69
CA GLY A 28 -64.06 3.40 9.56
C GLY A 28 -65.48 3.65 9.03
N LEU A 29 -65.90 2.93 7.99
CA LEU A 29 -67.25 3.00 7.44
C LEU A 29 -68.29 2.49 8.44
N CYS A 30 -68.05 1.34 9.10
CA CYS A 30 -68.91 0.84 10.15
C CYS A 30 -69.04 1.82 11.32
N PHE A 31 -67.93 2.45 11.73
CA PHE A 31 -67.93 3.47 12.77
C PHE A 31 -68.70 4.73 12.35
N CYS A 32 -68.52 5.18 11.10
CA CYS A 32 -69.26 6.31 10.51
C CYS A 32 -70.77 6.03 10.47
N CYS A 33 -71.18 4.88 9.93
CA CYS A 33 -72.59 4.44 9.89
C CYS A 33 -73.17 4.29 11.31
N CYS A 34 -72.46 3.63 12.23
CA CYS A 34 -72.85 3.51 13.64
C CYS A 34 -73.09 4.91 14.26
N ARG A 35 -72.22 5.87 13.93
CA ARG A 35 -72.32 7.24 14.40
C ARG A 35 -73.49 8.01 13.79
N CYS A 36 -73.74 7.88 12.49
CA CYS A 36 -74.87 8.47 11.79
C CYS A 36 -76.22 7.93 12.31
N CYS A 37 -76.29 6.65 12.69
CA CYS A 37 -77.44 6.04 13.35
C CYS A 37 -77.58 6.41 14.84
N GLY A 38 -76.80 7.37 15.34
CA GLY A 38 -76.86 7.83 16.73
C GLY A 38 -76.09 6.96 17.75
N ASN A 39 -75.52 5.83 17.35
CA ASN A 39 -74.68 4.97 18.19
C ASN A 39 -73.20 5.44 18.14
N CYS A 40 -72.27 4.75 18.80
CA CYS A 40 -70.83 5.10 18.79
C CYS A 40 -70.50 6.58 19.14
N GLY A 41 -71.28 7.20 20.03
CA GLY A 41 -71.13 8.61 20.43
C GLY A 41 -71.81 9.61 19.48
N GLY A 42 -72.77 9.17 18.67
CA GLY A 42 -73.64 10.00 17.82
C GLY A 42 -74.70 10.77 18.60
N LYS A 43 -75.43 10.12 19.52
CA LYS A 43 -76.53 10.71 20.32
C LYS A 43 -76.12 11.85 21.30
N ARG A 44 -74.83 12.18 21.45
CA ARG A 44 -74.28 13.22 22.37
C ARG A 44 -74.95 13.21 23.75
N ILE A 45 -75.00 12.02 24.37
CA ILE A 45 -75.49 11.79 25.75
C ILE A 45 -74.29 11.38 26.61
N GLN A 46 -74.26 11.83 27.87
CA GLN A 46 -73.24 11.43 28.84
C GLN A 46 -73.84 10.78 30.09
N GLU A 47 -73.55 9.49 30.25
CA GLU A 47 -73.78 8.76 31.51
C GLU A 47 -72.90 9.31 32.63
N VAL A 48 -73.52 9.59 33.79
CA VAL A 48 -72.81 9.97 35.01
C VAL A 48 -72.04 8.76 35.54
N LYS A 49 -70.70 8.83 35.52
CA LYS A 49 -69.82 7.75 36.03
C LYS A 49 -69.07 8.22 37.27
N PRO A 50 -68.97 7.39 38.32
CA PRO A 50 -68.34 7.78 39.59
C PRO A 50 -66.86 8.20 39.44
N ASN A 51 -66.16 7.65 38.45
CA ASN A 51 -64.74 7.93 38.20
C ASN A 51 -64.49 8.83 36.97
N ALA A 52 -65.45 9.69 36.59
CA ALA A 52 -65.36 10.51 35.37
C ALA A 52 -64.12 11.44 35.33
N LYS A 53 -63.72 12.03 36.47
CA LYS A 53 -62.53 12.89 36.58
C LYS A 53 -61.23 12.12 36.32
N CYS A 54 -61.05 11.00 37.00
CA CYS A 54 -59.87 10.15 36.84
C CYS A 54 -59.75 9.62 35.40
N ARG A 55 -60.88 9.27 34.76
CA ARG A 55 -60.91 8.83 33.36
C ARG A 55 -60.59 9.97 32.38
N ARG A 56 -61.12 11.17 32.61
CA ARG A 56 -60.84 12.38 31.80
C ARG A 56 -59.34 12.71 31.82
N ILE A 57 -58.73 12.76 33.00
CA ILE A 57 -57.30 13.06 33.15
C ILE A 57 -56.46 11.90 32.62
N GLY A 58 -56.78 10.66 32.98
CA GLY A 58 -56.02 9.48 32.55
C GLY A 58 -56.00 9.29 31.04
N PHE A 59 -57.14 9.41 30.36
CA PHE A 59 -57.19 9.37 28.89
C PHE A 59 -56.49 10.59 28.27
N GLY A 60 -56.57 11.77 28.88
CA GLY A 60 -55.86 12.97 28.42
C GLY A 60 -54.35 12.81 28.47
N VAL A 61 -53.80 12.37 29.61
CA VAL A 61 -52.36 12.13 29.78
C VAL A 61 -51.87 11.03 28.83
N ALA A 62 -52.60 9.91 28.75
CA ALA A 62 -52.26 8.83 27.83
C ALA A 62 -52.24 9.31 26.38
N LEU A 63 -53.22 10.12 25.97
CA LEU A 63 -53.29 10.65 24.62
C LEU A 63 -52.16 11.64 24.33
N VAL A 64 -51.78 12.49 25.29
CA VAL A 64 -50.62 13.38 25.14
C VAL A 64 -49.34 12.57 24.91
N ILE A 65 -49.12 11.51 25.70
CA ILE A 65 -47.94 10.64 25.55
C ILE A 65 -47.91 10.00 24.16
N LEU A 66 -49.02 9.41 23.72
CA LEU A 66 -49.10 8.79 22.40
C LEU A 66 -48.90 9.81 21.26
N SER A 67 -49.47 11.01 21.39
CA SER A 67 -49.26 12.09 20.43
C SER A 67 -47.80 12.54 20.36
N LEU A 68 -47.07 12.56 21.48
CA LEU A 68 -45.63 12.87 21.47
C LEU A 68 -44.83 11.81 20.70
N PHE A 69 -45.16 10.52 20.84
CA PHE A 69 -44.53 9.47 20.03
C PHE A 69 -44.81 9.61 18.53
N VAL A 70 -46.01 10.07 18.15
CA VAL A 70 -46.35 10.38 16.76
C VAL A 70 -45.57 11.60 16.26
N VAL A 71 -45.42 12.65 17.08
CA VAL A 71 -44.59 13.83 16.73
C VAL A 71 -43.14 13.42 16.49
N ALA A 72 -42.58 12.55 17.35
CA ALA A 72 -41.25 12.00 17.14
C ALA A 72 -41.14 11.22 15.82
N GLY A 73 -42.14 10.39 15.50
CA GLY A 73 -42.22 9.70 14.21
C GLY A 73 -42.26 10.66 13.00
N SER A 74 -43.05 11.73 13.08
CA SER A 74 -43.08 12.78 12.04
C SER A 74 -41.73 13.47 11.86
N ALA A 75 -41.04 13.80 12.96
CA ALA A 75 -39.70 14.39 12.91
C ALA A 75 -38.68 13.44 12.25
N CYS A 76 -38.69 12.16 12.62
CA CYS A 76 -37.85 11.15 11.97
C CYS A 76 -38.15 11.02 10.47
N ALA A 77 -39.42 11.00 10.07
CA ALA A 77 -39.80 10.95 8.66
C ALA A 77 -39.28 12.18 7.88
N PHE A 78 -39.35 13.38 8.47
CA PHE A 78 -38.78 14.58 7.86
C PHE A 78 -37.25 14.47 7.69
N VAL A 79 -36.53 14.09 8.76
CA VAL A 79 -35.07 13.94 8.74
C VAL A 79 -34.63 12.90 7.70
N SER A 80 -35.26 11.72 7.70
CA SER A 80 -34.99 10.66 6.73
C SER A 80 -35.25 11.12 5.28
N SER A 81 -36.33 11.84 5.02
CA SER A 81 -36.60 12.39 3.68
C SER A 81 -35.55 13.42 3.24
N ASN A 82 -35.10 14.25 4.17
CA ASN A 82 -34.09 15.27 3.91
C ASN A 82 -32.70 14.67 3.67
N GLN A 83 -32.36 13.60 4.37
CA GLN A 83 -31.08 12.92 4.21
C GLN A 83 -30.90 12.37 2.78
N VAL A 84 -31.94 11.79 2.17
CA VAL A 84 -31.87 11.34 0.76
C VAL A 84 -31.49 12.49 -0.19
N THR A 85 -32.09 13.68 -0.02
CA THR A 85 -31.78 14.86 -0.85
C THR A 85 -30.32 15.29 -0.67
N ASN A 86 -29.84 15.27 0.57
CA ASN A 86 -28.45 15.63 0.88
C ASN A 86 -27.44 14.61 0.30
N SER A 87 -27.83 13.35 0.13
CA SER A 87 -26.98 12.29 -0.40
C SER A 87 -26.93 12.22 -1.94
N ILE A 88 -28.01 12.56 -2.65
CA ILE A 88 -28.09 12.41 -4.11
C ILE A 88 -27.03 13.23 -4.87
N GLY A 89 -26.69 14.42 -4.39
CA GLY A 89 -25.68 15.27 -5.02
C GLY A 89 -24.27 14.65 -4.98
N PRO A 90 -23.73 14.39 -3.77
CA PRO A 90 -22.38 13.84 -3.59
C PRO A 90 -22.13 12.48 -4.24
N ILE A 91 -23.15 11.63 -4.42
CA ILE A 91 -22.96 10.29 -5.02
C ILE A 91 -22.33 10.37 -6.42
N LYS A 92 -22.68 11.40 -7.21
CA LYS A 92 -22.11 11.60 -8.55
C LYS A 92 -20.59 11.85 -8.48
N ASP A 93 -20.15 12.63 -7.50
CA ASP A 93 -18.74 12.92 -7.30
C ASP A 93 -17.99 11.68 -6.83
N VAL A 94 -18.59 10.89 -5.90
CA VAL A 94 -18.04 9.61 -5.45
C VAL A 94 -17.84 8.65 -6.62
N LEU A 95 -18.81 8.52 -7.53
CA LEU A 95 -18.73 7.64 -8.70
C LEU A 95 -17.64 8.07 -9.69
N ASN A 96 -17.50 9.38 -9.94
CA ASN A 96 -16.49 9.90 -10.86
C ASN A 96 -15.08 9.77 -10.25
N ASN A 97 -14.90 10.16 -8.99
CA ASN A 97 -13.63 10.00 -8.28
C ASN A 97 -13.22 8.52 -8.19
N SER A 98 -14.18 7.61 -8.02
CA SER A 98 -13.92 6.17 -8.01
C SER A 98 -13.33 5.65 -9.32
N VAL A 99 -13.76 6.19 -10.47
CA VAL A 99 -13.17 5.85 -11.78
C VAL A 99 -11.72 6.29 -11.84
N ASP A 100 -11.46 7.54 -11.44
CA ASP A 100 -10.12 8.12 -11.44
C ASP A 100 -9.18 7.37 -10.47
N ASP A 101 -9.70 6.95 -9.32
CA ASP A 101 -8.97 6.17 -8.32
C ASP A 101 -8.62 4.76 -8.83
N VAL A 102 -9.54 4.08 -9.52
CA VAL A 102 -9.26 2.77 -10.16
C VAL A 102 -8.17 2.94 -11.22
N GLN A 103 -8.28 3.95 -12.09
CA GLN A 103 -7.28 4.21 -13.13
C GLN A 103 -5.91 4.56 -12.56
N THR A 104 -5.88 5.33 -11.46
CA THR A 104 -4.67 5.72 -10.75
C THR A 104 -4.02 4.51 -10.09
N PHE A 105 -4.81 3.67 -9.42
CA PHE A 105 -4.33 2.43 -8.81
C PHE A 105 -3.65 1.52 -9.84
N PHE A 106 -4.35 1.16 -10.92
CA PHE A 106 -3.76 0.31 -11.96
C PHE A 106 -2.63 1.02 -12.73
N GLY A 107 -2.66 2.35 -12.84
CA GLY A 107 -1.57 3.15 -13.36
C GLY A 107 -0.28 3.03 -12.53
N ASN A 108 -0.41 3.04 -11.20
CA ASN A 108 0.71 2.84 -10.28
C ASN A 108 1.24 1.41 -10.33
N VAL A 109 0.35 0.40 -10.35
CA VAL A 109 0.74 -1.01 -10.52
C VAL A 109 1.54 -1.21 -11.81
N ASN A 110 1.04 -0.68 -12.93
CA ASN A 110 1.72 -0.76 -14.22
C ASN A 110 3.11 -0.10 -14.15
N ARG A 111 3.22 1.11 -13.59
CA ARG A 111 4.50 1.82 -13.48
C ARG A 111 5.52 1.05 -12.63
N SER A 112 5.12 0.57 -11.46
CA SER A 112 5.99 -0.23 -10.58
C SER A 112 6.43 -1.52 -11.26
N PHE A 113 5.52 -2.22 -11.93
CA PHE A 113 5.88 -3.45 -12.64
C PHE A 113 6.79 -3.19 -13.83
N THR A 114 6.56 -2.15 -14.64
CA THR A 114 7.47 -1.76 -15.73
C THR A 114 8.87 -1.44 -15.21
N HIS A 115 8.98 -0.70 -14.11
CA HIS A 115 10.29 -0.38 -13.55
C HIS A 115 11.09 -1.64 -13.16
N ILE A 116 10.44 -2.64 -12.56
CA ILE A 116 11.12 -3.85 -12.11
C ILE A 116 11.32 -4.85 -13.27
N ALA A 117 10.28 -5.13 -14.04
CA ALA A 117 10.31 -6.17 -15.07
C ALA A 117 11.02 -5.77 -16.36
N ASP A 118 11.03 -4.47 -16.73
CA ASP A 118 11.77 -3.96 -17.88
C ASP A 118 13.07 -3.29 -17.45
N GLY A 119 12.98 -2.27 -16.59
CA GLY A 119 14.13 -1.47 -16.16
C GLY A 119 15.21 -2.31 -15.47
N ASN A 120 14.85 -3.02 -14.39
CA ASN A 120 15.84 -3.83 -13.67
C ASN A 120 16.28 -5.07 -14.46
N PHE A 121 15.46 -5.58 -15.38
CA PHE A 121 15.87 -6.68 -16.25
C PHE A 121 16.95 -6.23 -17.23
N LYS A 122 16.77 -5.09 -17.90
CA LYS A 122 17.80 -4.50 -18.76
C LYS A 122 19.09 -4.22 -18.00
N PHE A 123 18.98 -3.64 -16.81
CA PHE A 123 20.14 -3.43 -15.94
C PHE A 123 20.85 -4.75 -15.60
N LEU A 124 20.10 -5.83 -15.32
CA LEU A 124 20.67 -7.16 -15.11
C LEU A 124 21.43 -7.65 -16.36
N ILE A 125 20.87 -7.49 -17.55
CA ILE A 125 21.53 -7.85 -18.81
C ILE A 125 22.87 -7.12 -18.92
N ASP A 126 22.87 -5.79 -18.75
CA ASP A 126 24.07 -4.97 -18.88
C ASP A 126 25.15 -5.35 -17.86
N VAL A 127 24.75 -5.60 -16.60
CA VAL A 127 25.68 -6.03 -15.54
C VAL A 127 26.27 -7.40 -15.87
N VAL A 128 25.44 -8.37 -16.22
CA VAL A 128 25.92 -9.74 -16.55
C VAL A 128 26.79 -9.71 -17.80
N ASP A 129 26.44 -8.93 -18.82
CA ASP A 129 27.24 -8.73 -20.02
C ASP A 129 28.61 -8.13 -19.70
N ASN A 130 28.67 -7.09 -18.88
CA ASN A 130 29.95 -6.49 -18.48
C ASN A 130 30.83 -7.46 -17.70
N TYR A 131 30.25 -8.14 -16.70
CA TYR A 131 30.98 -9.13 -15.89
C TYR A 131 31.47 -10.33 -16.70
N THR A 132 30.69 -10.80 -17.69
CA THR A 132 31.09 -11.90 -18.56
C THR A 132 32.16 -11.48 -19.57
N LYS A 133 32.18 -10.23 -20.04
CA LYS A 133 33.26 -9.67 -20.87
C LYS A 133 34.58 -9.55 -20.12
N GLU A 134 34.52 -9.19 -18.84
CA GLU A 134 35.68 -9.07 -17.95
C GLU A 134 36.02 -10.37 -17.20
N ALA A 135 35.35 -11.49 -17.53
CA ALA A 135 35.51 -12.78 -16.86
C ALA A 135 36.98 -13.22 -16.74
N SER A 136 37.75 -13.11 -17.83
CA SER A 136 39.16 -13.51 -17.83
C SER A 136 40.01 -12.66 -16.89
N GLY A 137 39.70 -11.36 -16.77
CA GLY A 137 40.33 -10.44 -15.82
C GLY A 137 40.02 -10.84 -14.39
N HIS A 138 38.76 -11.09 -14.06
CA HIS A 138 38.36 -11.52 -12.72
C HIS A 138 39.00 -12.85 -12.27
N VAL A 139 39.05 -13.85 -13.17
CA VAL A 139 39.73 -15.11 -12.85
C VAL A 139 41.23 -14.89 -12.71
N SER A 140 41.84 -14.10 -13.59
CA SER A 140 43.26 -13.74 -13.51
C SER A 140 43.61 -13.08 -12.18
N ASP A 141 42.83 -12.08 -11.75
CA ASP A 141 43.04 -11.36 -10.49
C ASP A 141 42.91 -12.28 -9.27
N GLN A 142 41.87 -13.10 -9.24
CA GLN A 142 41.65 -14.04 -8.15
C GLN A 142 42.76 -15.10 -8.10
N LEU A 143 43.21 -15.58 -9.26
CA LEU A 143 44.31 -16.52 -9.37
C LEU A 143 45.63 -15.90 -8.91
N MET A 144 45.91 -14.65 -9.30
CA MET A 144 47.09 -13.91 -8.86
C MET A 144 47.13 -13.74 -7.35
N LYS A 145 45.98 -13.44 -6.73
CA LYS A 145 45.86 -13.34 -5.28
C LYS A 145 46.17 -14.67 -4.58
N ASP A 146 45.71 -15.78 -5.14
CA ASP A 146 45.94 -17.11 -4.57
C ASP A 146 47.40 -17.60 -4.81
N VAL A 147 47.98 -17.37 -5.99
CA VAL A 147 49.39 -17.67 -6.30
C VAL A 147 50.34 -16.83 -5.44
N SER A 148 50.08 -15.53 -5.29
CA SER A 148 50.92 -14.63 -4.50
C SER A 148 51.02 -15.06 -3.03
N LYS A 149 49.90 -15.55 -2.46
CA LYS A 149 49.87 -16.10 -1.09
C LYS A 149 50.73 -17.37 -0.94
N ILE A 150 50.77 -18.21 -1.97
CA ILE A 150 51.57 -19.45 -1.96
C ILE A 150 53.07 -19.13 -2.08
N VAL A 151 53.43 -18.19 -2.95
CA VAL A 151 54.83 -17.86 -3.24
C VAL A 151 55.45 -16.90 -2.21
N ASN A 152 54.63 -16.22 -1.39
CA ASN A 152 55.05 -15.18 -0.43
C ASN A 152 55.87 -14.03 -1.08
N LEU A 153 55.42 -13.56 -2.24
CA LEU A 153 56.08 -12.48 -3.00
C LEU A 153 56.15 -11.14 -2.24
N GLN A 154 55.30 -10.94 -1.22
CA GLN A 154 55.16 -9.65 -0.54
C GLN A 154 56.35 -9.29 0.36
N THR A 155 56.89 -10.26 1.10
CA THR A 155 57.94 -9.99 2.10
C THR A 155 59.22 -9.43 1.46
N PRO A 156 59.75 -10.03 0.37
CA PRO A 156 60.95 -9.52 -0.30
C PRO A 156 60.69 -8.22 -1.09
N LEU A 157 59.45 -8.00 -1.53
CA LEU A 157 59.03 -6.79 -2.24
C LEU A 157 59.16 -5.55 -1.33
N ASP A 158 58.66 -5.67 -0.11
CA ASP A 158 58.72 -4.58 0.87
C ASP A 158 60.18 -4.32 1.31
N ALA A 159 61.00 -5.37 1.46
CA ALA A 159 62.41 -5.24 1.81
C ALA A 159 63.23 -4.50 0.73
N ILE A 160 63.15 -4.93 -0.53
CA ILE A 160 63.88 -4.30 -1.64
C ILE A 160 63.38 -2.89 -1.92
N GLY A 161 62.06 -2.64 -1.81
CA GLY A 161 61.49 -1.30 -1.93
C GLY A 161 62.06 -0.32 -0.90
N ASN A 162 62.17 -0.75 0.36
CA ASN A 162 62.75 0.06 1.43
C ASN A 162 64.24 0.34 1.22
N LEU A 163 65.02 -0.70 0.88
CA LEU A 163 66.46 -0.58 0.62
C LEU A 163 66.76 0.31 -0.59
N LYS A 164 65.96 0.22 -1.66
CA LYS A 164 66.04 1.12 -2.82
C LYS A 164 65.85 2.58 -2.42
N ASN A 165 64.83 2.87 -1.62
CA ASN A 165 64.56 4.22 -1.15
C ASN A 165 65.72 4.77 -0.31
N GLU A 166 66.27 3.94 0.58
CA GLU A 166 67.46 4.30 1.37
C GLU A 166 68.68 4.56 0.48
N ALA A 167 68.94 3.70 -0.51
CA ALA A 167 70.06 3.83 -1.42
C ALA A 167 70.00 5.14 -2.23
N VAL A 168 68.82 5.52 -2.72
CA VAL A 168 68.61 6.77 -3.47
C VAL A 168 68.94 7.99 -2.61
N VAL A 169 68.54 8.00 -1.33
CA VAL A 169 68.87 9.11 -0.40
C VAL A 169 70.38 9.25 -0.22
N LYS A 170 71.12 8.13 -0.07
CA LYS A 170 72.59 8.16 0.07
C LYS A 170 73.27 8.62 -1.22
N VAL A 171 72.79 8.18 -2.37
CA VAL A 171 73.29 8.60 -3.70
C VAL A 171 73.07 10.09 -3.93
N ASP A 172 71.91 10.62 -3.56
CA ASP A 172 71.60 12.04 -3.70
C ASP A 172 72.48 12.89 -2.78
N ARG A 173 72.74 12.45 -1.54
CA ARG A 173 73.71 13.09 -0.63
C ARG A 173 75.12 13.07 -1.22
N LEU A 174 75.57 11.95 -1.77
CA LEU A 174 76.87 11.85 -2.43
C LEU A 174 76.95 12.78 -3.65
N SER A 175 75.88 12.88 -4.43
CA SER A 175 75.80 13.78 -5.58
C SER A 175 75.94 15.25 -5.15
N GLN A 176 75.28 15.67 -4.08
CA GLN A 176 75.38 17.03 -3.51
C GLN A 176 76.79 17.33 -2.99
N LEU A 177 77.40 16.41 -2.24
CA LEU A 177 78.78 16.55 -1.77
C LEU A 177 79.77 16.65 -2.94
N THR A 178 79.55 15.84 -3.96
CA THR A 178 80.37 15.83 -5.18
C THR A 178 80.28 17.17 -5.92
N GLN A 179 79.08 17.74 -6.08
CA GLN A 179 78.88 19.08 -6.69
C GLN A 179 79.55 20.19 -5.87
N THR A 180 79.40 20.13 -4.55
CA THR A 180 80.00 21.12 -3.64
C THR A 180 81.53 21.09 -3.77
N LEU A 181 82.12 19.89 -3.79
CA LEU A 181 83.56 19.72 -3.95
C LEU A 181 84.07 20.19 -5.31
N ASP A 182 83.32 19.91 -6.39
CA ASP A 182 83.66 20.34 -7.75
C ASP A 182 83.82 21.87 -7.86
N THR A 183 82.96 22.63 -7.17
CA THR A 183 83.04 24.10 -7.14
C THR A 183 84.25 24.65 -6.36
N GLN A 184 84.82 23.85 -5.45
CA GLN A 184 85.94 24.25 -4.59
C GLN A 184 87.31 23.83 -5.14
N LEU A 185 87.36 22.94 -6.15
CA LEU A 185 88.59 22.45 -6.74
C LEU A 185 89.19 23.45 -7.76
N PRO A 186 90.52 23.57 -7.85
CA PRO A 186 91.18 24.40 -8.87
C PRO A 186 90.89 23.89 -10.29
N GLN A 187 90.35 24.75 -11.16
CA GLN A 187 90.08 24.45 -12.57
C GLN A 187 91.40 24.42 -13.37
N THR A 188 92.12 23.29 -13.32
CA THR A 188 93.15 22.98 -14.32
C THR A 188 92.45 22.51 -15.59
N GLY A 189 92.80 22.97 -16.79
CA GLY A 189 92.06 22.76 -18.05
C GLY A 189 91.91 21.31 -18.59
N GLY A 190 91.76 20.29 -17.72
CA GLY A 190 91.37 18.92 -18.01
C GLY A 190 90.00 18.54 -17.38
N PRO A 191 89.60 17.26 -17.45
CA PRO A 191 88.32 16.79 -16.87
C PRO A 191 88.26 17.02 -15.36
N SER A 192 87.08 17.37 -14.84
CA SER A 192 86.87 17.53 -13.39
C SER A 192 87.33 16.28 -12.62
N PRO A 193 88.09 16.42 -11.52
CA PRO A 193 88.54 15.30 -10.68
C PRO A 193 87.40 14.43 -10.13
N VAL A 194 86.16 14.95 -10.12
CA VAL A 194 84.99 14.25 -9.59
C VAL A 194 84.03 13.71 -10.67
N ALA A 195 84.34 13.92 -11.96
CA ALA A 195 83.48 13.48 -13.07
C ALA A 195 83.26 11.95 -13.09
N GLY A 196 84.27 11.17 -12.68
CA GLY A 196 84.16 9.71 -12.53
C GLY A 196 83.13 9.31 -11.48
N ILE A 197 83.13 10.01 -10.34
CA ILE A 197 82.20 9.76 -9.21
C ILE A 197 80.76 10.07 -9.64
N GLN A 198 80.55 11.20 -10.33
CA GLN A 198 79.22 11.57 -10.85
C GLN A 198 78.68 10.50 -11.83
N THR A 199 79.55 9.94 -12.66
CA THR A 199 79.19 8.86 -13.59
C THR A 199 78.81 7.58 -12.84
N THR A 200 79.64 7.16 -11.87
CA THR A 200 79.38 5.95 -11.06
C THR A 200 78.12 6.07 -10.20
N LEU A 201 77.83 7.24 -9.63
CA LEU A 201 76.58 7.51 -8.90
C LEU A 201 75.35 7.40 -9.83
N SER A 202 75.47 7.89 -11.07
CA SER A 202 74.40 7.79 -12.07
C SER A 202 74.16 6.35 -12.51
N GLU A 203 75.23 5.56 -12.68
CA GLU A 203 75.16 4.13 -12.98
C GLU A 203 74.47 3.36 -11.84
N PHE A 204 74.87 3.61 -10.59
CA PHE A 204 74.23 3.00 -9.42
C PHE A 204 72.74 3.31 -9.37
N LYS A 205 72.37 4.59 -9.54
CA LYS A 205 70.97 5.04 -9.52
C LYS A 205 70.14 4.34 -10.60
N THR A 206 70.72 4.14 -11.78
CA THR A 206 70.06 3.40 -12.87
C THR A 206 69.81 1.95 -12.48
N LYS A 207 70.83 1.25 -11.97
CA LYS A 207 70.72 -0.18 -11.61
C LYS A 207 69.77 -0.45 -10.44
N VAL A 208 69.79 0.38 -9.38
CA VAL A 208 68.90 0.23 -8.22
C VAL A 208 67.45 0.65 -8.53
N SER A 209 67.24 1.44 -9.59
CA SER A 209 65.90 1.88 -9.97
C SER A 209 65.05 0.80 -10.64
N ALA A 210 65.67 -0.28 -11.14
CA ALA A 210 64.98 -1.41 -11.77
C ALA A 210 64.01 -2.10 -10.80
N ASP A 211 62.74 -2.25 -11.19
CA ASP A 211 61.71 -2.91 -10.39
C ASP A 211 61.60 -4.41 -10.77
N VAL A 212 62.57 -5.19 -10.29
CA VAL A 212 62.72 -6.61 -10.61
C VAL A 212 61.44 -7.42 -10.34
N PHE A 213 60.77 -7.13 -9.22
CA PHE A 213 59.57 -7.85 -8.81
C PHE A 213 58.30 -7.34 -9.50
N GLY A 214 58.20 -6.03 -9.76
CA GLY A 214 57.12 -5.49 -10.58
C GLY A 214 57.15 -6.06 -12.00
N ASP A 215 58.34 -6.23 -12.57
CA ASP A 215 58.51 -6.87 -13.89
C ASP A 215 58.18 -8.37 -13.85
N LEU A 216 58.61 -9.09 -12.81
CA LEU A 216 58.21 -10.48 -12.59
C LEU A 216 56.68 -10.62 -12.48
N LYS A 217 56.04 -9.78 -11.66
CA LYS A 217 54.59 -9.77 -11.48
C LYS A 217 53.88 -9.48 -12.79
N LYS A 218 54.28 -8.45 -13.54
CA LYS A 218 53.71 -8.14 -14.86
C LYS A 218 53.83 -9.31 -15.83
N LYS A 219 54.93 -10.05 -15.78
CA LYS A 219 55.16 -11.23 -16.62
C LYS A 219 54.21 -12.36 -16.24
N ILE A 220 54.02 -12.62 -14.95
CA ILE A 220 53.03 -13.59 -14.46
C ILE A 220 51.61 -13.15 -14.85
N ASP A 221 51.25 -11.89 -14.59
CA ASP A 221 49.95 -11.29 -14.92
C ASP A 221 49.63 -11.45 -16.41
N SER A 222 50.60 -11.12 -17.28
CA SER A 222 50.46 -11.22 -18.73
C SER A 222 50.28 -12.67 -19.21
N GLN A 223 51.02 -13.63 -18.63
CA GLN A 223 50.89 -15.05 -18.98
C GLN A 223 49.53 -15.61 -18.58
N ILE A 224 49.11 -15.31 -17.34
CA ILE A 224 47.81 -15.73 -16.82
C ILE A 224 46.67 -15.12 -17.63
N SER A 225 46.68 -13.80 -17.80
CA SER A 225 45.63 -13.08 -18.52
C SER A 225 45.50 -13.57 -19.97
N THR A 226 46.61 -13.73 -20.70
CA THR A 226 46.58 -14.17 -22.11
C THR A 226 46.04 -15.60 -22.24
N THR A 227 46.47 -16.50 -21.36
CA THR A 227 46.03 -17.91 -21.39
C THR A 227 44.55 -18.06 -21.05
N ILE A 228 44.09 -17.37 -20.00
CA ILE A 228 42.69 -17.37 -19.57
C ILE A 228 41.80 -16.73 -20.64
N ALA A 229 42.22 -15.61 -21.23
CA ALA A 229 41.48 -14.95 -22.30
C ALA A 229 41.29 -15.86 -23.53
N GLY A 230 42.28 -16.70 -23.85
CA GLY A 230 42.22 -17.65 -24.97
C GLY A 230 41.34 -18.89 -24.71
N THR A 231 41.01 -19.19 -23.45
CA THR A 231 40.21 -20.36 -23.05
C THR A 231 38.78 -20.02 -22.66
N THR A 232 38.48 -18.74 -22.45
CA THR A 232 37.13 -18.26 -22.14
C THR A 232 36.24 -18.32 -23.38
N GLN A 233 35.06 -18.94 -23.27
CA GLN A 233 34.04 -18.79 -24.30
C GLN A 233 33.26 -17.49 -24.06
N ARG A 234 33.09 -16.69 -25.11
CA ARG A 234 32.23 -15.50 -25.00
C ARG A 234 30.78 -15.92 -24.80
N VAL A 235 30.17 -15.44 -23.71
CA VAL A 235 28.73 -15.53 -23.50
C VAL A 235 28.09 -14.37 -24.24
N ASP A 236 27.25 -14.67 -25.22
CA ASP A 236 26.38 -13.66 -25.83
C ASP A 236 25.16 -13.42 -24.91
N VAL A 237 25.34 -12.54 -23.92
CA VAL A 237 24.31 -12.28 -22.90
C VAL A 237 23.09 -11.64 -23.53
N HIS A 238 23.27 -10.57 -24.33
CA HIS A 238 22.17 -9.91 -25.04
C HIS A 238 21.43 -10.86 -25.98
N GLY A 239 22.14 -11.61 -26.84
CA GLY A 239 21.50 -12.55 -27.77
C GLY A 239 20.75 -13.69 -27.10
N LYS A 240 20.97 -13.96 -25.81
CA LYS A 240 20.24 -14.95 -25.02
C LYS A 240 19.15 -14.34 -24.12
N MET A 241 19.42 -13.22 -23.45
CA MET A 241 18.50 -12.61 -22.49
C MET A 241 17.48 -11.67 -23.14
N ASP A 242 17.80 -10.99 -24.23
CA ASP A 242 16.84 -10.13 -24.94
C ASP A 242 15.64 -10.94 -25.47
N PRO A 243 15.82 -12.13 -26.09
CA PRO A 243 14.69 -12.98 -26.46
C PRO A 243 13.92 -13.51 -25.25
N ILE A 244 14.57 -13.70 -24.10
CA ILE A 244 13.88 -14.13 -22.87
C ILE A 244 12.95 -13.01 -22.39
N PHE A 245 13.43 -11.76 -22.39
CA PHE A 245 12.61 -10.60 -22.07
C PHE A 245 11.39 -10.50 -22.99
N GLU A 246 11.64 -10.46 -24.30
CA GLU A 246 10.60 -10.24 -25.31
C GLU A 246 9.53 -11.33 -25.31
N ASN A 247 9.91 -12.59 -25.10
CA ASN A 247 8.96 -13.71 -25.18
C ASN A 247 8.31 -14.10 -23.85
N ASN A 248 8.91 -13.77 -22.70
CA ASN A 248 8.42 -14.26 -21.40
C ASN A 248 8.04 -13.16 -20.41
N ILE A 249 8.77 -12.04 -20.41
CA ILE A 249 8.57 -10.96 -19.43
C ILE A 249 7.65 -9.88 -20.01
N LYS A 250 7.89 -9.44 -21.25
CA LYS A 250 7.10 -8.41 -21.93
C LYS A 250 5.61 -8.77 -22.10
N PRO A 251 5.21 -10.02 -22.39
CA PRO A 251 3.79 -10.37 -22.45
C PRO A 251 3.07 -10.18 -21.10
N MET A 252 3.77 -10.33 -19.97
CA MET A 252 3.20 -10.05 -18.66
C MET A 252 2.95 -8.54 -18.47
N LEU A 253 3.86 -7.69 -18.97
CA LEU A 253 3.70 -6.22 -18.93
C LEU A 253 2.48 -5.79 -19.74
N GLU A 254 2.30 -6.35 -20.93
CA GLU A 254 1.13 -6.07 -21.78
C GLU A 254 -0.17 -6.48 -21.08
N LYS A 255 -0.21 -7.64 -20.43
CA LYS A 255 -1.40 -8.08 -19.67
C LYS A 255 -1.75 -7.19 -18.49
N ILE A 256 -0.77 -6.64 -17.78
CA ILE A 256 -1.05 -5.66 -16.71
C ILE A 256 -1.61 -4.36 -17.30
N ARG A 257 -1.09 -3.94 -18.47
CA ARG A 257 -1.62 -2.77 -19.18
C ARG A 257 -3.06 -3.00 -19.66
N ASP A 258 -3.36 -4.19 -20.18
CA ASP A 258 -4.71 -4.58 -20.59
C ASP A 258 -5.67 -4.64 -19.40
N MET A 259 -5.19 -5.07 -18.23
CA MET A 259 -5.98 -5.06 -17.00
C MET A 259 -6.32 -3.64 -16.57
N LYS A 260 -5.36 -2.70 -16.67
CA LYS A 260 -5.60 -1.28 -16.42
C LYS A 260 -6.71 -0.72 -17.32
N THR A 261 -6.66 -1.00 -18.63
CA THR A 261 -7.68 -0.51 -19.56
C THR A 261 -9.03 -1.17 -19.30
N THR A 262 -9.07 -2.50 -19.16
CA THR A 262 -10.30 -3.27 -18.95
C THR A 262 -11.02 -2.85 -17.67
N MET A 263 -10.29 -2.72 -16.56
CA MET A 263 -10.88 -2.32 -15.28
C MET A 263 -11.29 -0.84 -15.30
N GLY A 264 -10.51 0.01 -15.97
CA GLY A 264 -10.85 1.42 -16.17
C GLY A 264 -12.15 1.59 -16.96
N ASP A 265 -12.28 0.89 -18.09
CA ASP A 265 -13.47 0.92 -18.95
C ASP A 265 -14.69 0.32 -18.22
N THR A 266 -14.53 -0.83 -17.54
CA THR A 266 -15.61 -1.44 -16.74
C THR A 266 -16.13 -0.49 -15.66
N THR A 267 -15.23 0.18 -14.94
CA THR A 267 -15.60 1.13 -13.88
C THR A 267 -16.26 2.38 -14.48
N LYS A 268 -15.78 2.83 -15.64
CA LYS A 268 -16.34 3.97 -16.37
C LYS A 268 -17.75 3.67 -16.88
N ASP A 269 -17.98 2.47 -17.42
CA ASP A 269 -19.30 2.04 -17.89
C ASP A 269 -20.28 1.96 -16.73
N PHE A 270 -19.87 1.38 -15.59
CA PHE A 270 -20.66 1.38 -14.36
C PHE A 270 -20.99 2.81 -13.89
N SER A 271 -19.97 3.68 -13.78
CA SER A 271 -20.13 5.07 -13.36
C SER A 271 -21.07 5.84 -14.30
N SER A 272 -20.94 5.66 -15.62
CA SER A 272 -21.80 6.29 -16.61
C SER A 272 -23.26 5.84 -16.50
N THR A 273 -23.48 4.53 -16.27
CA THR A 273 -24.81 3.96 -16.04
C THR A 273 -25.45 4.58 -14.80
N MET A 274 -24.72 4.59 -13.68
CA MET A 274 -25.21 5.16 -12.43
C MET A 274 -25.44 6.68 -12.52
N ASN A 275 -24.57 7.41 -13.21
CA ASN A 275 -24.72 8.83 -13.47
C ASN A 275 -25.99 9.13 -14.26
N SER A 276 -26.33 8.30 -15.25
CA SER A 276 -27.59 8.42 -16.00
C SER A 276 -28.82 8.26 -15.09
N TYR A 277 -28.79 7.29 -14.18
CA TYR A 277 -29.85 7.13 -13.17
C TYR A 277 -29.94 8.33 -12.22
N ILE A 278 -28.81 8.85 -11.75
CA ILE A 278 -28.78 10.02 -10.85
C ILE A 278 -29.29 11.27 -11.57
N ASP A 279 -28.85 11.51 -12.81
CA ASP A 279 -29.28 12.66 -13.60
C ASP A 279 -30.78 12.59 -13.91
N THR A 280 -31.32 11.38 -14.09
CA THR A 280 -32.75 11.14 -14.21
C THR A 280 -33.47 11.38 -12.87
N ALA A 281 -32.94 10.91 -11.75
CA ALA A 281 -33.58 11.00 -10.44
C ALA A 281 -33.56 12.41 -9.84
N LYS A 282 -32.50 13.19 -10.10
CA LYS A 282 -32.28 14.54 -9.55
C LYS A 282 -33.43 15.53 -9.76
N PRO A 283 -34.04 15.68 -10.96
CA PRO A 283 -35.21 16.53 -11.12
C PRO A 283 -36.44 16.01 -10.35
N TYR A 284 -36.56 14.68 -10.17
CA TYR A 284 -37.64 14.09 -9.40
C TYR A 284 -37.45 14.18 -7.88
N ASP A 285 -36.21 14.36 -7.41
CA ASP A 285 -35.91 14.52 -5.98
C ASP A 285 -36.66 15.72 -5.37
N LYS A 286 -36.80 16.82 -6.12
CA LYS A 286 -37.60 17.96 -5.67
C LYS A 286 -39.04 17.57 -5.35
N TYR A 287 -39.68 16.79 -6.22
CA TYR A 287 -41.06 16.33 -6.01
C TYR A 287 -41.14 15.32 -4.88
N ARG A 288 -40.18 14.39 -4.78
CA ARG A 288 -40.06 13.42 -3.67
C ARG A 288 -39.93 14.14 -2.33
N TRP A 289 -39.04 15.13 -2.24
CA TRP A 289 -38.82 15.91 -1.02
C TRP A 289 -40.07 16.69 -0.62
N ILE A 290 -40.72 17.39 -1.56
CA ILE A 290 -41.99 18.09 -1.30
C ILE A 290 -43.06 17.12 -0.79
N ALA A 291 -43.20 15.94 -1.42
CA ALA A 291 -44.13 14.91 -0.99
C ALA A 291 -43.81 14.42 0.44
N GLY A 292 -42.53 14.21 0.76
CA GLY A 292 -42.07 13.85 2.10
C GLY A 292 -42.40 14.90 3.15
N VAL A 293 -42.19 16.19 2.84
CA VAL A 293 -42.55 17.32 3.72
C VAL A 293 -44.07 17.38 3.93
N ALA A 294 -44.85 17.21 2.86
CA ALA A 294 -46.31 17.21 2.94
C ALA A 294 -46.84 16.04 3.81
N LEU A 295 -46.28 14.85 3.66
CA LEU A 295 -46.62 13.66 4.47
C LEU A 295 -46.23 13.86 5.93
N ALA A 296 -45.03 14.34 6.21
CA ALA A 296 -44.59 14.63 7.58
C ALA A 296 -45.48 15.69 8.24
N SER A 297 -45.84 16.74 7.49
CA SER A 297 -46.75 17.82 7.95
C SER A 297 -48.17 17.31 8.21
N LEU A 298 -48.68 16.38 7.39
CA LEU A 298 -49.97 15.72 7.60
C LEU A 298 -49.97 14.90 8.90
N ILE A 299 -48.93 14.09 9.13
CA ILE A 299 -48.79 13.30 10.36
C ILE A 299 -48.69 14.24 11.57
N LEU A 300 -47.91 15.31 11.45
CA LEU A 300 -47.79 16.32 12.50
C LEU A 300 -49.12 16.99 12.81
N LEU A 301 -49.90 17.36 11.81
CA LEU A 301 -51.24 17.92 11.98
C LEU A 301 -52.15 16.95 12.74
N ILE A 302 -52.17 15.68 12.35
CA ILE A 302 -52.96 14.63 13.03
C ILE A 302 -52.52 14.48 14.49
N ALA A 303 -51.23 14.64 14.81
CA ALA A 303 -50.71 14.55 16.17
C ALA A 303 -50.98 15.79 17.04
N VAL A 304 -50.94 16.98 16.44
CA VAL A 304 -51.15 18.26 17.15
C VAL A 304 -52.62 18.48 17.49
N LEU A 305 -53.56 18.02 16.66
CA LEU A 305 -54.99 18.17 16.93
C LEU A 305 -55.43 17.56 18.27
N PRO A 306 -55.03 16.33 18.65
CA PRO A 306 -55.25 15.80 19.98
C PRO A 306 -54.54 16.56 21.10
N LEU A 307 -53.30 17.03 20.89
CA LEU A 307 -52.57 17.81 21.90
C LEU A 307 -53.31 19.10 22.24
N VAL A 308 -53.66 19.89 21.22
CA VAL A 308 -54.45 21.13 21.39
C VAL A 308 -55.84 20.80 21.93
N GLY A 309 -56.45 19.71 21.45
CA GLY A 309 -57.75 19.23 21.91
C GLY A 309 -57.80 18.90 23.41
N VAL A 310 -56.74 18.26 23.93
CA VAL A 310 -56.57 17.98 25.36
C VAL A 310 -56.33 19.26 26.14
N LEU A 311 -55.47 20.16 25.67
CA LEU A 311 -55.20 21.44 26.33
C LEU A 311 -56.46 22.29 26.47
N LEU A 312 -57.19 22.53 25.37
CA LEU A 312 -58.44 23.28 25.38
C LEU A 312 -59.55 22.57 26.19
N GLY A 313 -59.60 21.24 26.10
CA GLY A 313 -60.55 20.41 26.83
C GLY A 313 -60.35 20.42 28.34
N LEU A 314 -59.10 20.40 28.82
CA LEU A 314 -58.75 20.44 30.23
C LEU A 314 -58.85 21.88 30.80
N CYS A 315 -58.26 22.87 30.13
CA CYS A 315 -58.29 24.27 30.58
C CYS A 315 -59.68 24.91 30.49
N GLY A 316 -60.48 24.55 29.49
CA GLY A 316 -61.79 25.13 29.24
C GLY A 316 -62.96 24.46 29.96
N GLY A 317 -62.72 23.37 30.70
CA GLY A 317 -63.80 22.55 31.29
C GLY A 317 -63.84 22.61 32.82
N SER A 318 -64.87 23.25 33.38
CA SER A 318 -65.16 23.30 34.83
C SER A 318 -65.92 22.06 35.32
N GLU A 319 -65.59 21.58 36.52
CA GLU A 319 -66.22 20.40 37.16
C GLU A 319 -67.67 20.65 37.61
N LYS A 320 -68.08 21.92 37.72
CA LYS A 320 -69.37 22.32 38.27
C LYS A 320 -70.45 22.59 37.21
N VAL A 321 -70.09 22.46 35.93
CA VAL A 321 -70.97 22.82 34.81
C VAL A 321 -71.58 21.55 34.22
N LYS A 322 -72.90 21.58 33.97
CA LYS A 322 -73.63 20.45 33.40
C LYS A 322 -73.07 20.08 32.01
N PRO A 323 -73.12 18.81 31.59
CA PRO A 323 -72.67 18.37 30.27
C PRO A 323 -73.28 19.16 29.09
N THR A 324 -74.48 19.70 29.26
CA THR A 324 -75.22 20.51 28.27
C THR A 324 -74.79 21.99 28.21
N GLU A 325 -74.04 22.49 29.20
CA GLU A 325 -73.67 23.92 29.35
C GLU A 325 -72.16 24.17 29.22
N ARG A 326 -71.41 23.19 28.70
CA ARG A 326 -69.95 23.29 28.58
C ARG A 326 -69.52 24.49 27.74
N GLY A 327 -68.49 25.19 28.21
CA GLY A 327 -67.93 26.37 27.57
C GLY A 327 -67.32 26.10 26.19
N CYS A 328 -67.21 27.17 25.40
CA CYS A 328 -66.75 27.13 24.02
C CYS A 328 -65.37 26.45 23.86
N ALA A 329 -64.41 26.74 24.74
CA ALA A 329 -63.07 26.16 24.71
C ALA A 329 -63.08 24.64 24.91
N SER A 330 -63.84 24.12 25.89
CA SER A 330 -63.95 22.67 26.12
C SER A 330 -64.62 21.97 24.94
N ASN A 331 -65.71 22.54 24.42
CA ASN A 331 -66.41 21.99 23.27
C ASN A 331 -65.52 21.97 22.02
N CYS A 332 -64.73 23.03 21.79
CA CYS A 332 -63.73 23.09 20.73
C CYS A 332 -62.68 21.99 20.88
N GLY A 333 -62.15 21.77 22.09
CA GLY A 333 -61.19 20.69 22.35
C GLY A 333 -61.76 19.30 22.02
N GLY A 334 -63.02 19.06 22.34
CA GLY A 334 -63.74 17.84 21.97
C GLY A 334 -64.02 17.69 20.47
N ILE A 335 -64.18 18.79 19.73
CA ILE A 335 -64.29 18.78 18.26
C ILE A 335 -62.93 18.42 17.64
N LEU A 336 -61.83 19.04 18.08
CA LEU A 336 -60.48 18.75 17.58
C LEU A 336 -60.09 17.28 17.73
N LEU A 337 -60.44 16.65 18.87
CA LEU A 337 -60.24 15.20 19.08
C LEU A 337 -61.01 14.34 18.07
N MET A 338 -62.25 14.72 17.74
CA MET A 338 -63.04 14.00 16.75
C MET A 338 -62.56 14.27 15.32
N SER A 339 -62.08 15.48 15.03
CA SER A 339 -61.45 15.83 13.76
C SER A 339 -60.19 14.99 13.53
N ALA A 340 -59.34 14.85 14.56
CA ALA A 340 -58.16 13.99 14.50
C ALA A 340 -58.54 12.52 14.20
N ALA A 341 -59.55 11.99 14.90
CA ALA A 341 -60.04 10.63 14.63
C ALA A 341 -60.56 10.47 13.19
N GLY A 342 -61.24 11.48 12.64
CA GLY A 342 -61.67 11.50 11.24
C GLY A 342 -60.50 11.47 10.25
N LEU A 343 -59.48 12.30 10.49
CA LEU A 343 -58.27 12.33 9.65
C LEU A 343 -57.50 11.00 9.71
N ILE A 344 -57.42 10.36 10.88
CA ILE A 344 -56.81 9.03 11.02
C ILE A 344 -57.56 8.00 10.16
N PHE A 345 -58.89 7.97 10.16
CA PHE A 345 -59.66 7.05 9.32
C PHE A 345 -59.49 7.31 7.81
N ILE A 346 -59.34 8.57 7.40
CA ILE A 346 -59.16 8.94 5.99
C ILE A 346 -57.75 8.62 5.50
N PHE A 347 -56.72 9.10 6.22
CA PHE A 347 -55.34 9.03 5.78
C PHE A 347 -54.60 7.78 6.28
N GLY A 348 -55.07 7.11 7.34
CA GLY A 348 -54.46 5.90 7.89
C GLY A 348 -54.25 4.78 6.86
N PRO A 349 -55.27 4.39 6.07
CA PRO A 349 -55.10 3.38 5.02
C PRO A 349 -54.13 3.81 3.92
N LEU A 350 -54.13 5.10 3.54
CA LEU A 350 -53.23 5.64 2.51
C LEU A 350 -51.77 5.65 2.97
N LEU A 351 -51.52 6.06 4.21
CA LEU A 351 -50.21 6.02 4.83
C LEU A 351 -49.73 4.57 5.02
N MET A 352 -50.63 3.64 5.34
CA MET A 352 -50.27 2.22 5.46
C MET A 352 -49.97 1.59 4.10
N LEU A 353 -50.71 1.95 3.05
CA LEU A 353 -50.42 1.56 1.68
C LEU A 353 -49.02 2.00 1.27
N LEU A 354 -48.71 3.29 1.45
CA LEU A 354 -47.37 3.83 1.17
C LEU A 354 -46.28 3.13 1.98
N THR A 355 -46.51 2.92 3.28
CA THR A 355 -45.54 2.24 4.16
C THR A 355 -45.30 0.80 3.69
N THR A 356 -46.35 0.08 3.32
CA THR A 356 -46.26 -1.32 2.89
C THR A 356 -45.53 -1.45 1.54
N THR A 357 -45.79 -0.54 0.59
CA THR A 357 -45.10 -0.57 -0.71
C THR A 357 -43.62 -0.22 -0.56
N MET A 358 -43.28 0.77 0.26
CA MET A 358 -41.88 1.12 0.53
C MET A 358 -41.16 0.01 1.30
N TYR A 359 -41.81 -0.60 2.29
CA TYR A 359 -41.28 -1.75 3.03
C TYR A 359 -40.94 -2.93 2.11
N ALA A 360 -41.83 -3.25 1.17
CA ALA A 360 -41.67 -4.35 0.23
C ALA A 360 -40.42 -4.20 -0.66
N VAL A 361 -39.93 -2.97 -0.87
CA VAL A 361 -38.71 -2.69 -1.64
C VAL A 361 -37.50 -2.47 -0.74
N GLY A 362 -37.64 -1.59 0.26
CA GLY A 362 -36.52 -1.14 1.09
C GLY A 362 -35.97 -2.20 2.04
N SER A 363 -36.84 -3.04 2.59
CA SER A 363 -36.40 -4.05 3.57
C SER A 363 -35.62 -5.21 2.93
N PRO A 364 -36.00 -5.73 1.74
CA PRO A 364 -35.13 -6.64 0.98
C PRO A 364 -33.83 -5.98 0.54
N LEU A 365 -33.87 -4.71 0.13
CA LEU A 365 -32.67 -3.98 -0.32
C LEU A 365 -31.63 -3.82 0.80
N GLU A 366 -32.08 -3.60 2.04
CA GLU A 366 -31.19 -3.56 3.20
C GLU A 366 -30.58 -4.93 3.51
N ARG A 367 -31.44 -5.94 3.64
CA ARG A 367 -31.04 -7.27 4.11
C ARG A 367 -30.21 -8.05 3.10
N TYR A 368 -30.53 -7.92 1.82
CA TYR A 368 -29.88 -8.68 0.75
C TYR A 368 -28.91 -7.84 -0.08
N GLY A 369 -29.11 -6.53 -0.15
CA GLY A 369 -28.15 -5.60 -0.73
C GLY A 369 -27.11 -5.19 0.30
N CYS A 370 -27.46 -4.28 1.21
CA CYS A 370 -26.50 -3.57 2.05
C CYS A 370 -25.78 -4.45 3.09
N GLU A 371 -26.48 -5.35 3.77
CA GLU A 371 -25.84 -6.31 4.68
C GLU A 371 -24.95 -7.31 3.92
N GLY A 372 -25.31 -7.62 2.66
CA GLY A 372 -24.49 -8.43 1.76
C GLY A 372 -23.23 -7.71 1.28
N VAL A 373 -23.26 -6.38 1.13
CA VAL A 373 -22.09 -5.55 0.82
C VAL A 373 -21.15 -5.44 2.04
N HIS A 374 -21.72 -5.32 3.25
CA HIS A 374 -20.94 -5.26 4.49
C HIS A 374 -20.14 -6.56 4.74
N ASP A 375 -20.75 -7.71 4.42
CA ASP A 375 -20.14 -9.03 4.48
C ASP A 375 -20.05 -9.63 3.08
N VAL A 376 -18.97 -9.28 2.37
CA VAL A 376 -18.76 -9.64 0.96
C VAL A 376 -18.86 -11.14 0.67
N LYS A 377 -18.72 -12.01 1.68
CA LYS A 377 -18.90 -13.47 1.53
C LYS A 377 -20.37 -13.86 1.36
N LYS A 378 -21.31 -13.06 1.86
CA LYS A 378 -22.75 -13.24 1.68
C LYS A 378 -23.23 -12.76 0.31
N LEU A 379 -22.48 -11.86 -0.32
CA LEU A 379 -22.78 -11.26 -1.63
C LEU A 379 -23.01 -12.31 -2.73
N GLU A 380 -22.26 -13.42 -2.71
CA GLU A 380 -22.41 -14.54 -3.67
C GLU A 380 -23.75 -15.29 -3.56
N SER A 381 -24.38 -15.28 -2.38
CA SER A 381 -25.64 -16.01 -2.14
C SER A 381 -26.90 -15.23 -2.58
N TYR A 382 -26.76 -13.94 -2.93
CA TYR A 382 -27.88 -13.03 -3.19
C TYR A 382 -27.83 -12.30 -4.55
N VAL A 383 -26.91 -12.70 -5.43
CA VAL A 383 -26.71 -12.16 -6.80
C VAL A 383 -27.97 -12.08 -7.69
N PRO A 384 -28.98 -12.98 -7.66
CA PRO A 384 -30.10 -12.88 -8.61
C PRO A 384 -30.99 -11.63 -8.45
N LEU A 385 -30.89 -10.86 -7.36
CA LEU A 385 -31.57 -9.56 -7.25
C LEU A 385 -30.78 -8.40 -7.89
N ILE A 386 -29.47 -8.57 -8.10
CA ILE A 386 -28.53 -7.54 -8.59
C ILE A 386 -28.34 -7.63 -10.12
N ASP A 387 -28.68 -8.76 -10.76
CA ASP A 387 -28.69 -8.90 -12.23
C ASP A 387 -29.58 -7.82 -12.91
N GLY A 388 -30.57 -7.27 -12.21
CA GLY A 388 -31.44 -6.18 -12.71
C GLY A 388 -30.75 -4.82 -12.90
N ILE A 389 -29.57 -4.60 -12.31
CA ILE A 389 -28.76 -3.38 -12.51
C ILE A 389 -27.56 -3.60 -13.46
N GLY A 390 -27.48 -4.75 -14.13
CA GLY A 390 -26.48 -5.01 -15.18
C GLY A 390 -25.05 -5.26 -14.67
N PHE A 391 -24.88 -5.62 -13.39
CA PHE A 391 -23.59 -5.92 -12.78
C PHE A 391 -23.57 -7.36 -12.27
N ASP A 392 -22.81 -8.25 -12.93
CA ASP A 392 -22.59 -9.64 -12.50
C ASP A 392 -21.18 -9.78 -11.88
N PRO A 393 -21.04 -9.74 -10.54
CA PRO A 393 -19.75 -9.85 -9.86
C PRO A 393 -19.32 -11.30 -9.58
N ARG A 394 -19.97 -12.33 -10.15
CA ARG A 394 -19.75 -13.72 -9.70
C ARG A 394 -18.30 -14.18 -9.80
N ASN A 395 -17.66 -14.01 -10.96
CA ASN A 395 -16.28 -14.46 -11.18
C ASN A 395 -15.52 -13.50 -12.11
N VAL A 396 -14.31 -13.12 -11.70
CA VAL A 396 -13.33 -12.45 -12.55
C VAL A 396 -12.45 -13.53 -13.16
N THR A 397 -12.53 -13.70 -14.48
CA THR A 397 -11.64 -14.59 -15.23
C THR A 397 -10.57 -13.76 -15.92
N LEU A 398 -9.31 -13.98 -15.55
CA LEU A 398 -8.16 -13.35 -16.19
C LEU A 398 -7.37 -14.41 -16.95
N ASN A 399 -7.04 -14.13 -18.20
CA ASN A 399 -6.05 -14.91 -18.94
C ASN A 399 -4.72 -14.13 -18.97
N VAL A 400 -3.76 -14.58 -18.19
CA VAL A 400 -2.44 -13.94 -18.04
C VAL A 400 -1.38 -14.91 -18.55
N ALA A 401 -0.70 -14.55 -19.64
CA ALA A 401 0.37 -15.34 -20.27
C ALA A 401 -0.01 -16.81 -20.57
N GLY A 402 -1.26 -17.05 -21.00
CA GLY A 402 -1.78 -18.39 -21.33
C GLY A 402 -2.28 -19.20 -20.13
N GLU A 403 -2.20 -18.66 -18.92
CA GLU A 403 -2.81 -19.23 -17.71
C GLU A 403 -4.15 -18.54 -17.43
N THR A 404 -5.20 -19.33 -17.20
CA THR A 404 -6.51 -18.81 -16.84
C THR A 404 -6.66 -18.84 -15.32
N VAL A 405 -6.78 -17.65 -14.71
CA VAL A 405 -7.06 -17.45 -13.29
C VAL A 405 -8.52 -17.06 -13.15
N THR A 406 -9.29 -17.82 -12.37
CA THR A 406 -10.67 -17.50 -12.01
C THR A 406 -10.73 -17.21 -10.52
N VAL A 407 -11.13 -15.99 -10.15
CA VAL A 407 -11.31 -15.61 -8.74
C VAL A 407 -12.68 -14.97 -8.59
N SER A 408 -13.40 -15.29 -7.51
CA SER A 408 -14.65 -14.62 -7.22
C SER A 408 -14.41 -13.19 -6.73
N ALA A 409 -15.27 -12.24 -7.11
CA ALA A 409 -15.10 -10.84 -6.70
C ALA A 409 -15.16 -10.69 -5.16
N SER A 410 -15.89 -11.55 -4.46
CA SER A 410 -15.93 -11.57 -3.00
C SER A 410 -14.56 -11.89 -2.40
N THR A 411 -13.86 -12.89 -2.94
CA THR A 411 -12.53 -13.31 -2.49
C THR A 411 -11.50 -12.22 -2.76
N VAL A 412 -11.62 -11.55 -3.91
CA VAL A 412 -10.79 -10.38 -4.25
C VAL A 412 -11.01 -9.27 -3.22
N LEU A 413 -12.25 -8.86 -2.98
CA LEU A 413 -12.57 -7.76 -2.07
C LEU A 413 -12.18 -8.07 -0.62
N ASP A 414 -12.43 -9.28 -0.12
CA ASP A 414 -12.05 -9.71 1.25
C ASP A 414 -10.52 -9.69 1.41
N SER A 415 -9.80 -10.20 0.43
CA SER A 415 -8.33 -10.18 0.44
C SER A 415 -7.75 -8.76 0.34
N CYS A 416 -8.41 -7.88 -0.42
CA CYS A 416 -8.01 -6.48 -0.53
C CYS A 416 -8.29 -5.69 0.74
N LYS A 417 -9.38 -6.01 1.46
CA LYS A 417 -9.67 -5.47 2.79
C LYS A 417 -8.56 -5.82 3.79
N GLU A 418 -7.99 -7.01 3.70
CA GLU A 418 -6.84 -7.45 4.52
C GLU A 418 -5.49 -6.85 4.08
N GLY A 419 -5.46 -6.07 2.98
CA GLY A 419 -4.23 -5.43 2.50
C GLY A 419 -3.29 -6.32 1.69
N LYS A 420 -3.79 -7.41 1.13
CA LYS A 420 -3.02 -8.28 0.23
C LYS A 420 -2.69 -7.61 -1.10
N THR A 421 -1.68 -8.12 -1.79
CA THR A 421 -1.27 -7.69 -3.14
C THR A 421 -2.06 -8.42 -4.23
N LEU A 422 -2.22 -7.80 -5.40
CA LEU A 422 -2.80 -8.46 -6.58
C LEU A 422 -2.07 -9.76 -6.95
N TYR A 423 -0.76 -9.85 -6.69
CA TYR A 423 0.02 -11.07 -6.86
C TYR A 423 -0.56 -12.24 -6.05
N THR A 424 -0.88 -11.99 -4.78
CA THR A 424 -1.42 -13.00 -3.86
C THR A 424 -2.87 -13.31 -4.17
N VAL A 425 -3.67 -12.27 -4.47
CA VAL A 425 -5.11 -12.39 -4.71
C VAL A 425 -5.41 -13.15 -6.01
N LEU A 426 -4.63 -12.92 -7.06
CA LEU A 426 -4.81 -13.54 -8.37
C LEU A 426 -3.92 -14.78 -8.57
N ASP A 427 -3.29 -15.31 -7.50
CA ASP A 427 -2.35 -16.45 -7.55
C ASP A 427 -1.34 -16.35 -8.71
N LEU A 428 -0.75 -15.16 -8.90
CA LEU A 428 0.16 -14.89 -10.03
C LEU A 428 1.50 -15.60 -9.91
N LYS A 429 1.73 -16.35 -8.82
CA LYS A 429 2.96 -17.10 -8.58
C LYS A 429 3.33 -17.98 -9.78
N LYS A 430 2.37 -18.72 -10.32
CA LYS A 430 2.60 -19.61 -11.48
C LYS A 430 3.05 -18.83 -12.72
N VAL A 431 2.43 -17.68 -12.97
CA VAL A 431 2.72 -16.82 -14.12
C VAL A 431 4.14 -16.24 -13.99
N ILE A 432 4.49 -15.69 -12.83
CA ILE A 432 5.82 -15.10 -12.59
C ILE A 432 6.90 -16.19 -12.62
N ASP A 433 6.67 -17.34 -11.98
CA ASP A 433 7.63 -18.44 -11.97
C ASP A 433 7.92 -18.95 -13.39
N LYS A 434 6.89 -19.11 -14.22
CA LYS A 434 7.02 -19.50 -15.63
C LYS A 434 7.78 -18.45 -16.44
N GLY A 435 7.50 -17.16 -16.23
CA GLY A 435 8.24 -16.07 -16.87
C GLY A 435 9.73 -16.05 -16.52
N LEU A 436 10.08 -16.44 -15.29
CA LEU A 436 11.45 -16.47 -14.79
C LEU A 436 12.20 -17.79 -15.00
N GLU A 437 11.51 -18.86 -15.42
CA GLU A 437 12.12 -20.17 -15.69
C GLU A 437 13.24 -20.06 -16.71
N LYS A 438 13.02 -19.33 -17.80
CA LYS A 438 14.03 -19.12 -18.86
C LYS A 438 15.25 -18.33 -18.39
N VAL A 439 15.08 -17.41 -17.44
CA VAL A 439 16.19 -16.69 -16.80
C VAL A 439 17.05 -17.67 -15.98
N THR A 440 16.40 -18.61 -15.29
CA THR A 440 17.07 -19.64 -14.50
C THR A 440 17.78 -20.66 -15.40
N GLU A 441 17.18 -21.05 -16.52
CA GLU A 441 17.81 -21.90 -17.55
C GLU A 441 19.06 -21.22 -18.14
N PHE A 442 19.00 -19.92 -18.43
CA PHE A 442 20.16 -19.16 -18.91
C PHE A 442 21.32 -19.19 -17.90
N LYS A 443 21.02 -19.01 -16.60
CA LYS A 443 21.98 -19.09 -15.50
C LYS A 443 22.65 -20.48 -15.43
N ASN A 444 21.85 -21.52 -15.26
CA ASN A 444 22.32 -22.89 -15.03
C ASN A 444 22.87 -23.56 -16.31
N GLY A 445 22.56 -23.01 -17.49
CA GLY A 445 22.98 -23.51 -18.78
C GLY A 445 24.07 -22.65 -19.40
N SER A 446 23.66 -21.58 -20.09
CA SER A 446 24.55 -20.76 -20.92
C SER A 446 25.64 -20.06 -20.13
N LEU A 447 25.33 -19.44 -18.97
CA LEU A 447 26.34 -18.80 -18.15
C LEU A 447 27.31 -19.82 -17.54
N THR A 448 26.79 -20.90 -16.96
CA THR A 448 27.63 -21.96 -16.37
C THR A 448 28.61 -22.53 -17.39
N LYS A 449 28.14 -22.82 -18.61
CA LYS A 449 28.99 -23.37 -19.68
C LYS A 449 29.97 -22.34 -20.25
N GLY A 450 29.52 -21.11 -20.52
CA GLY A 450 30.38 -20.10 -21.14
C GLY A 450 31.44 -19.53 -20.20
N LEU A 451 31.21 -19.58 -18.87
CA LEU A 451 32.18 -19.21 -17.84
C LEU A 451 33.04 -20.40 -17.38
N SER A 452 32.94 -21.57 -18.01
CA SER A 452 33.74 -22.73 -17.65
C SER A 452 35.13 -22.62 -18.23
N PHE A 453 36.14 -22.72 -17.38
CA PHE A 453 37.54 -22.79 -17.78
C PHE A 453 37.98 -24.25 -17.72
N ASP A 454 38.58 -24.76 -18.78
CA ASP A 454 39.25 -26.06 -18.72
C ASP A 454 40.53 -25.90 -17.90
N SER A 455 40.41 -26.18 -16.61
CA SER A 455 41.48 -26.00 -15.63
C SER A 455 42.72 -26.83 -15.97
N ASN A 456 42.58 -27.98 -16.62
CA ASN A 456 43.72 -28.79 -17.08
C ASN A 456 44.42 -28.16 -18.28
N THR A 457 43.67 -27.68 -19.27
CA THR A 457 44.24 -27.01 -20.45
C THR A 457 44.91 -25.69 -20.07
N VAL A 458 44.29 -24.91 -19.20
CA VAL A 458 44.85 -23.66 -18.67
C VAL A 458 46.11 -23.96 -17.84
N ALA A 459 46.06 -24.91 -16.90
CA ALA A 459 47.23 -25.29 -16.11
C ALA A 459 48.39 -25.79 -16.98
N THR A 460 48.10 -26.62 -17.99
CA THR A 460 49.10 -27.12 -18.94
C THR A 460 49.76 -25.98 -19.73
N SER A 461 48.98 -24.98 -20.12
CA SER A 461 49.48 -23.82 -20.87
C SER A 461 50.32 -22.90 -19.98
N LEU A 462 49.87 -22.66 -18.75
CA LEU A 462 50.63 -21.89 -17.75
C LEU A 462 51.91 -22.60 -17.31
N GLY A 463 51.92 -23.93 -17.21
CA GLY A 463 53.10 -24.73 -16.89
C GLY A 463 54.22 -24.65 -17.93
N LYS A 464 53.91 -24.16 -19.15
CA LYS A 464 54.91 -23.88 -20.20
C LYS A 464 55.51 -22.48 -20.10
N ALA A 465 55.00 -21.61 -19.22
CA ALA A 465 55.51 -20.25 -19.07
C ALA A 465 56.93 -20.26 -18.51
N THR A 466 57.80 -19.45 -19.13
CA THR A 466 59.16 -19.20 -18.64
C THR A 466 59.19 -17.82 -17.99
N LEU A 467 59.25 -17.80 -16.66
CA LEU A 467 59.48 -16.60 -15.88
C LEU A 467 60.98 -16.32 -15.83
N ASP A 468 61.38 -15.11 -16.20
CA ASP A 468 62.78 -14.71 -16.21
C ASP A 468 62.88 -13.26 -15.76
N ALA A 469 63.62 -13.04 -14.67
CA ALA A 469 64.04 -11.76 -14.15
C ALA A 469 65.57 -11.72 -13.92
N THR A 470 66.31 -12.63 -14.56
CA THR A 470 67.75 -12.85 -14.33
C THR A 470 68.57 -11.61 -14.64
N SER A 471 68.25 -10.89 -15.72
CA SER A 471 68.92 -9.63 -16.07
C SER A 471 68.80 -8.59 -14.96
N ALA A 472 67.59 -8.41 -14.44
CA ALA A 472 67.30 -7.40 -13.43
C ALA A 472 67.89 -7.78 -12.06
N VAL A 473 67.90 -9.08 -11.70
CA VAL A 473 68.64 -9.59 -10.53
C VAL A 473 70.15 -9.33 -10.68
N ASN A 474 70.71 -9.57 -11.86
CA ASN A 474 72.13 -9.34 -12.12
C ASN A 474 72.49 -7.85 -12.05
N ASP A 475 71.61 -6.95 -12.48
CA ASP A 475 71.80 -5.51 -12.32
C ASP A 475 71.82 -5.08 -10.86
N LEU A 476 70.92 -5.62 -10.02
CA LEU A 476 70.97 -5.37 -8.57
C LEU A 476 72.25 -5.92 -7.94
N LYS A 477 72.69 -7.12 -8.29
CA LYS A 477 73.96 -7.69 -7.82
C LYS A 477 75.16 -6.83 -8.24
N ALA A 478 75.14 -6.27 -9.45
CA ALA A 478 76.22 -5.42 -9.94
C ALA A 478 76.35 -4.10 -9.16
N THR A 479 75.34 -3.68 -8.38
CA THR A 479 75.41 -2.47 -7.56
C THR A 479 76.56 -2.51 -6.54
N VAL A 480 76.90 -3.68 -5.99
CA VAL A 480 78.03 -3.85 -5.07
C VAL A 480 79.35 -3.51 -5.76
N THR A 481 79.55 -3.97 -7.00
CA THR A 481 80.73 -3.64 -7.82
C THR A 481 80.80 -2.14 -8.12
N VAL A 482 79.65 -1.53 -8.44
CA VAL A 482 79.58 -0.08 -8.71
C VAL A 482 79.96 0.72 -7.47
N VAL A 483 79.50 0.34 -6.28
CA VAL A 483 79.88 1.01 -5.02
C VAL A 483 81.35 0.73 -4.65
N GLY A 484 81.90 -0.44 -4.96
CA GLY A 484 83.33 -0.72 -4.78
C GLY A 484 84.22 0.19 -5.63
N ASN A 485 83.82 0.43 -6.88
CA ASN A 485 84.48 1.40 -7.76
C ASN A 485 84.37 2.82 -7.18
N LEU A 486 83.19 3.20 -6.67
CA LEU A 486 82.96 4.48 -6.02
C LEU A 486 83.89 4.70 -4.81
N GLN A 487 84.04 3.70 -3.93
CA GLN A 487 84.96 3.79 -2.79
C GLN A 487 86.41 4.00 -3.23
N THR A 488 86.83 3.31 -4.28
CA THR A 488 88.19 3.45 -4.85
C THR A 488 88.41 4.86 -5.41
N GLN A 489 87.44 5.38 -6.16
CA GLN A 489 87.49 6.74 -6.69
C GLN A 489 87.53 7.81 -5.58
N ILE A 490 86.73 7.66 -4.52
CA ILE A 490 86.74 8.57 -3.36
C ILE A 490 88.08 8.51 -2.62
N THR A 491 88.69 7.33 -2.49
CA THR A 491 90.02 7.20 -1.84
C THR A 491 91.13 7.85 -2.68
N ASN A 492 91.07 7.72 -4.00
CA ASN A 492 92.00 8.42 -4.88
C ASN A 492 91.84 9.95 -4.79
N LEU A 493 90.58 10.41 -4.72
CA LEU A 493 90.25 11.82 -4.52
C LEU A 493 90.75 12.33 -3.16
N GLU A 494 90.63 11.55 -2.09
CA GLU A 494 91.18 11.84 -0.75
C GLU A 494 92.69 12.09 -0.82
N ASN A 495 93.44 11.21 -1.50
CA ASN A 495 94.88 11.36 -1.68
C ASN A 495 95.25 12.63 -2.48
N GLN A 496 94.47 12.99 -3.50
CA GLN A 496 94.67 14.21 -4.27
C GLN A 496 94.39 15.46 -3.43
N VAL A 497 93.32 15.46 -2.63
CA VAL A 497 92.97 16.58 -1.74
C VAL A 497 93.99 16.75 -0.61
N MET A 498 94.52 15.66 -0.05
CA MET A 498 95.59 15.71 0.97
C MET A 498 96.90 16.30 0.43
N ALA A 499 97.20 16.13 -0.87
CA ALA A 499 98.39 16.68 -1.50
C ALA A 499 98.35 18.21 -1.69
N LEU A 500 97.18 18.85 -1.54
CA LEU A 500 97.02 20.31 -1.63
C LEU A 500 97.51 21.08 -0.39
N GLY A 501 97.89 20.39 0.69
CA GLY A 501 98.48 21.00 1.89
C GLY A 501 97.49 21.75 2.78
N SER A 502 97.99 22.69 3.60
CA SER A 502 97.22 23.37 4.67
C SER A 502 96.06 24.26 4.19
N ALA A 503 95.92 24.50 2.89
CA ALA A 503 94.85 25.32 2.30
C ALA A 503 93.54 24.53 2.01
N ALA A 504 93.53 23.20 2.16
CA ALA A 504 92.42 22.33 1.73
C ALA A 504 91.50 21.82 2.86
N GLY A 505 91.55 22.40 4.07
CA GLY A 505 90.87 21.86 5.26
C GLY A 505 89.36 21.60 5.11
N GLN A 506 88.62 22.47 4.40
CA GLN A 506 87.18 22.26 4.13
C GLN A 506 86.92 21.10 3.14
N MET A 507 87.78 20.93 2.13
CA MET A 507 87.66 19.86 1.14
C MET A 507 87.91 18.47 1.76
N VAL A 508 88.85 18.38 2.72
CA VAL A 508 89.13 17.15 3.48
C VAL A 508 87.89 16.67 4.25
N ASN A 509 87.15 17.59 4.88
CA ASN A 509 85.90 17.25 5.58
C ASN A 509 84.83 16.74 4.61
N ILE A 510 84.67 17.38 3.44
CA ILE A 510 83.71 16.93 2.41
C ILE A 510 84.06 15.52 1.91
N VAL A 511 85.33 15.24 1.62
CA VAL A 511 85.76 13.90 1.18
C VAL A 511 85.60 12.86 2.29
N SER A 512 85.81 13.24 3.56
CA SER A 512 85.53 12.37 4.71
C SER A 512 84.03 12.01 4.80
N ASP A 513 83.14 12.99 4.62
CA ASP A 513 81.70 12.77 4.56
C ASP A 513 81.29 11.91 3.36
N MET A 514 81.92 12.12 2.20
CA MET A 514 81.72 11.27 1.01
C MET A 514 82.13 9.82 1.30
N LYS A 515 83.28 9.61 1.96
CA LYS A 515 83.77 8.28 2.35
C LYS A 515 82.83 7.58 3.32
N SER A 516 82.36 8.30 4.35
CA SER A 516 81.36 7.78 5.29
C SER A 516 80.05 7.42 4.59
N THR A 517 79.54 8.30 3.74
CA THR A 517 78.27 8.05 3.01
C THR A 517 78.41 6.91 2.00
N ALA A 518 79.58 6.77 1.35
CA ALA A 518 79.86 5.66 0.45
C ALA A 518 79.97 4.32 1.21
N ALA A 519 80.51 4.30 2.43
CA ALA A 519 80.54 3.11 3.27
C ALA A 519 79.12 2.67 3.72
N GLU A 520 78.25 3.63 4.07
CA GLU A 520 76.84 3.36 4.32
C GLU A 520 76.14 2.80 3.05
N LEU A 521 76.40 3.40 1.89
CA LEU A 521 75.87 2.91 0.62
C LEU A 521 76.36 1.49 0.27
N THR A 522 77.58 1.12 0.64
CA THR A 522 78.08 -0.26 0.49
C THR A 522 77.27 -1.23 1.33
N LYS A 523 76.92 -0.87 2.56
CA LYS A 523 76.06 -1.71 3.40
C LYS A 523 74.70 -1.93 2.73
N VAL A 524 74.08 -0.85 2.26
CA VAL A 524 72.79 -0.93 1.54
C VAL A 524 72.90 -1.77 0.25
N ALA A 525 73.98 -1.64 -0.51
CA ALA A 525 74.21 -2.45 -1.72
C ALA A 525 74.37 -3.95 -1.40
N ASN A 526 75.04 -4.30 -0.31
CA ASN A 526 75.17 -5.69 0.15
C ASN A 526 73.82 -6.25 0.64
N ASP A 527 73.02 -5.44 1.33
CA ASP A 527 71.66 -5.82 1.75
C ASP A 527 70.75 -6.03 0.52
N ILE A 528 70.85 -5.15 -0.50
CA ILE A 528 70.17 -5.31 -1.80
C ILE A 528 70.60 -6.60 -2.49
N GLU A 529 71.90 -6.91 -2.53
CA GLU A 529 72.39 -8.16 -3.11
C GLU A 529 71.82 -9.38 -2.37
N THR A 530 71.80 -9.34 -1.04
CA THR A 530 71.29 -10.44 -0.19
C THR A 530 69.81 -10.70 -0.46
N GLU A 531 68.99 -9.66 -0.53
CA GLU A 531 67.57 -9.79 -0.89
C GLU A 531 67.39 -10.23 -2.36
N ALA A 532 68.23 -9.71 -3.28
CA ALA A 532 68.19 -10.09 -4.70
C ALA A 532 68.54 -11.57 -4.92
N GLN A 533 69.32 -12.20 -4.02
CA GLN A 533 69.61 -13.63 -4.06
C GLN A 533 68.41 -14.53 -3.72
N GLN A 534 67.36 -13.99 -3.09
CA GLN A 534 66.12 -14.73 -2.83
C GLN A 534 65.24 -14.83 -4.09
N ILE A 535 65.37 -13.88 -5.03
CA ILE A 535 64.53 -13.76 -6.24
C ILE A 535 64.53 -15.03 -7.11
N PRO A 536 65.69 -15.67 -7.41
CA PRO A 536 65.70 -16.92 -8.19
C PRO A 536 64.90 -18.06 -7.53
N THR A 537 64.88 -18.12 -6.19
CA THR A 537 64.09 -19.15 -5.49
C THR A 537 62.59 -18.87 -5.62
N LEU A 538 62.17 -17.61 -5.55
CA LEU A 538 60.78 -17.21 -5.75
C LEU A 538 60.30 -17.47 -7.18
N ILE A 539 61.15 -17.18 -8.18
CA ILE A 539 60.89 -17.53 -9.59
C ILE A 539 60.74 -19.04 -9.74
N THR A 540 61.60 -19.82 -9.10
CA THR A 540 61.54 -21.28 -9.13
C THR A 540 60.26 -21.79 -8.48
N THR A 541 59.89 -21.27 -7.31
CA THR A 541 58.64 -21.62 -6.61
C THR A 541 57.42 -21.26 -7.44
N ALA A 542 57.33 -20.04 -7.98
CA ALA A 542 56.24 -19.62 -8.85
C ALA A 542 56.15 -20.52 -10.11
N THR A 543 57.28 -20.84 -10.72
CA THR A 543 57.35 -21.75 -11.87
C THR A 543 56.88 -23.16 -11.50
N ASN A 544 57.25 -23.66 -10.32
CA ASN A 544 56.81 -24.97 -9.84
C ASN A 544 55.31 -24.98 -9.53
N THR A 545 54.76 -23.92 -8.92
CA THR A 545 53.31 -23.78 -8.70
C THR A 545 52.55 -23.78 -10.01
N LEU A 546 53.02 -23.06 -11.04
CA LEU A 546 52.40 -23.06 -12.36
C LEU A 546 52.47 -24.42 -13.07
N LYS A 547 53.45 -25.26 -12.72
CA LYS A 547 53.65 -26.61 -13.27
C LYS A 547 52.98 -27.71 -12.46
N ASP A 548 52.48 -27.40 -11.27
CA ASP A 548 51.91 -28.41 -10.38
C ASP A 548 50.56 -28.91 -10.95
N PRO A 549 50.46 -30.21 -11.27
CA PRO A 549 49.27 -30.78 -11.92
C PRO A 549 48.07 -30.91 -10.99
N THR A 550 48.24 -30.66 -9.68
CA THR A 550 47.17 -30.76 -8.67
C THR A 550 46.76 -29.38 -8.18
N VAL A 551 47.73 -28.52 -7.85
CA VAL A 551 47.48 -27.20 -7.26
C VAL A 551 46.87 -26.25 -8.28
N MET A 552 47.43 -26.17 -9.48
CA MET A 552 47.02 -25.19 -10.48
C MET A 552 45.56 -25.37 -10.94
N PRO A 553 45.09 -26.60 -11.26
CA PRO A 553 43.69 -26.81 -11.59
C PRO A 553 42.73 -26.45 -10.44
N GLN A 554 43.07 -26.77 -9.19
CA GLN A 554 42.25 -26.43 -8.03
C GLN A 554 42.09 -24.91 -7.84
N LEU A 555 43.16 -24.13 -8.08
CA LEU A 555 43.10 -22.68 -8.00
C LEU A 555 42.23 -22.09 -9.13
N ILE A 556 42.32 -22.64 -10.34
CA ILE A 556 41.49 -22.23 -11.48
C ILE A 556 40.02 -22.55 -11.21
N ASP A 557 39.72 -23.75 -10.71
CA ASP A 557 38.34 -24.15 -10.38
C ASP A 557 37.75 -23.24 -9.29
N LYS A 558 38.54 -22.92 -8.25
CA LYS A 558 38.13 -22.00 -7.19
C LYS A 558 37.88 -20.59 -7.72
N ALA A 559 38.77 -20.06 -8.57
CA ALA A 559 38.61 -18.73 -9.16
C ALA A 559 37.40 -18.68 -10.11
N THR A 560 37.23 -19.72 -10.92
CA THR A 560 36.06 -19.90 -11.81
C THR A 560 34.76 -19.93 -11.03
N LYS A 561 34.71 -20.73 -9.95
CA LYS A 561 33.54 -20.81 -9.09
C LYS A 561 33.22 -19.48 -8.43
N THR A 562 34.23 -18.77 -7.94
CA THR A 562 34.06 -17.44 -7.35
C THR A 562 33.44 -16.45 -8.36
N LEU A 563 33.90 -16.45 -9.61
CA LEU A 563 33.32 -15.65 -10.68
C LEU A 563 31.86 -16.04 -10.96
N GLN A 564 31.59 -17.35 -11.10
CA GLN A 564 30.23 -17.85 -11.34
C GLN A 564 29.29 -17.46 -10.21
N ASP A 565 29.69 -17.66 -8.95
CA ASP A 565 28.89 -17.31 -7.77
C ASP A 565 28.55 -15.81 -7.74
N ASN A 566 29.52 -14.94 -8.05
CA ASN A 566 29.30 -13.49 -8.14
C ASN A 566 28.30 -13.12 -9.24
N ILE A 567 28.39 -13.73 -10.43
CA ILE A 567 27.47 -13.45 -11.54
C ILE A 567 26.08 -14.03 -11.26
N PHE A 568 26.00 -15.25 -10.74
CA PHE A 568 24.74 -15.91 -10.39
C PHE A 568 23.99 -15.13 -9.32
N GLN A 569 24.71 -14.50 -8.39
CA GLN A 569 24.10 -13.66 -7.37
C GLN A 569 23.31 -12.48 -7.99
N PHE A 570 23.76 -11.87 -9.09
CA PHE A 570 22.98 -10.82 -9.76
C PHE A 570 21.66 -11.37 -10.33
N VAL A 571 21.72 -12.53 -10.99
CA VAL A 571 20.53 -13.18 -11.56
C VAL A 571 19.55 -13.62 -10.46
N ASP A 572 20.06 -14.24 -9.40
CA ASP A 572 19.26 -14.70 -8.26
C ASP A 572 18.67 -13.52 -7.48
N SER A 573 19.44 -12.44 -7.31
CA SER A 573 18.95 -11.21 -6.71
C SER A 573 17.82 -10.61 -7.52
N TYR A 574 17.94 -10.53 -8.85
CA TYR A 574 16.86 -10.02 -9.70
C TYR A 574 15.59 -10.87 -9.60
N THR A 575 15.71 -12.19 -9.77
CA THR A 575 14.55 -13.10 -9.74
C THR A 575 13.86 -13.09 -8.38
N THR A 576 14.63 -13.03 -7.29
CA THR A 576 14.12 -12.94 -5.92
C THR A 576 13.48 -11.57 -5.65
N ASP A 577 14.10 -10.48 -6.09
CA ASP A 577 13.59 -9.11 -5.92
C ASP A 577 12.26 -8.93 -6.67
N LEU A 578 12.16 -9.39 -7.92
CA LEU A 578 10.91 -9.35 -8.68
C LEU A 578 9.79 -10.08 -7.93
N LYS A 579 10.02 -11.33 -7.49
CA LYS A 579 9.01 -12.12 -6.77
C LYS A 579 8.61 -11.46 -5.46
N THR A 580 9.59 -10.99 -4.69
CA THR A 580 9.37 -10.42 -3.36
C THR A 580 8.62 -9.09 -3.43
N LYS A 581 9.02 -8.20 -4.35
CA LYS A 581 8.32 -6.93 -4.56
C LYS A 581 6.92 -7.14 -5.09
N MET A 582 6.72 -8.06 -6.03
CA MET A 582 5.37 -8.40 -6.51
C MET A 582 4.49 -8.96 -5.40
N ALA A 583 5.03 -9.83 -4.55
CA ALA A 583 4.29 -10.43 -3.45
C ALA A 583 3.93 -9.44 -2.34
N ASN A 584 4.81 -8.47 -2.03
CA ASN A 584 4.69 -7.69 -0.79
C ASN A 584 4.47 -6.18 -0.99
N GLU A 585 4.87 -5.62 -2.13
CA GLU A 585 4.93 -4.17 -2.33
C GLU A 585 4.04 -3.69 -3.49
N VAL A 586 4.09 -4.38 -4.63
CA VAL A 586 3.40 -3.96 -5.85
C VAL A 586 1.93 -4.37 -5.79
N GLY A 587 1.04 -3.39 -5.99
CA GLY A 587 -0.39 -3.63 -6.13
C GLY A 587 -1.09 -4.12 -4.87
N LYS A 588 -0.72 -3.61 -3.69
CA LYS A 588 -1.57 -3.72 -2.49
C LYS A 588 -2.96 -3.20 -2.79
N CYS A 589 -3.97 -4.08 -2.74
CA CYS A 589 -5.25 -3.79 -3.36
C CYS A 589 -6.30 -3.18 -2.40
N THR A 590 -5.90 -2.72 -1.21
CA THR A 590 -6.75 -1.93 -0.29
C THR A 590 -7.46 -0.75 -0.97
N PRO A 591 -6.83 -0.01 -1.91
CA PRO A 591 -7.53 1.05 -2.64
C PRO A 591 -8.77 0.52 -3.37
N LEU A 592 -8.72 -0.67 -3.98
CA LEU A 592 -9.88 -1.27 -4.65
C LEU A 592 -11.04 -1.54 -3.68
N TYR A 593 -10.74 -2.06 -2.49
CA TYR A 593 -11.76 -2.25 -1.45
C TYR A 593 -12.33 -0.91 -0.97
N SER A 594 -11.48 0.11 -0.81
CA SER A 594 -11.88 1.44 -0.35
C SER A 594 -12.82 2.11 -1.36
N ILE A 595 -12.52 1.99 -2.65
CA ILE A 595 -13.36 2.48 -3.76
C ILE A 595 -14.71 1.76 -3.73
N PHE A 596 -14.71 0.43 -3.67
CA PHE A 596 -15.94 -0.36 -3.57
C PHE A 596 -16.79 0.04 -2.36
N ASN A 597 -16.17 0.22 -1.19
CA ASN A 597 -16.84 0.63 0.03
C ASN A 597 -17.44 2.04 -0.09
N ALA A 598 -16.71 3.00 -0.64
CA ALA A 598 -17.21 4.36 -0.86
C ALA A 598 -18.42 4.37 -1.82
N MET A 599 -18.34 3.62 -2.92
CA MET A 599 -19.43 3.55 -3.89
C MET A 599 -20.68 2.87 -3.34
N MET A 600 -20.54 1.67 -2.77
CA MET A 600 -21.67 0.85 -2.36
C MET A 600 -22.17 1.18 -0.95
N MET A 601 -21.28 1.31 0.04
CA MET A 601 -21.70 1.53 1.42
C MET A 601 -22.04 2.99 1.66
N GLU A 602 -21.12 3.90 1.37
CA GLU A 602 -21.34 5.33 1.65
C GLU A 602 -22.33 5.95 0.67
N GLY A 603 -22.18 5.65 -0.63
CA GLY A 603 -23.06 6.18 -1.67
C GLY A 603 -24.47 5.59 -1.65
N LEU A 604 -24.59 4.26 -1.79
CA LEU A 604 -25.89 3.61 -1.96
C LEU A 604 -26.56 3.29 -0.61
N CYS A 605 -25.88 2.55 0.27
CA CYS A 605 -26.51 2.04 1.49
C CYS A 605 -26.82 3.14 2.50
N TYR A 606 -25.81 3.87 2.97
CA TYR A 606 -26.00 4.96 3.92
C TYR A 606 -26.62 6.20 3.28
N GLY A 607 -26.32 6.44 2.00
CA GLY A 607 -26.83 7.60 1.28
C GLY A 607 -28.32 7.50 0.91
N ILE A 608 -28.80 6.30 0.53
CA ILE A 608 -30.13 6.12 -0.08
C ILE A 608 -30.97 5.09 0.68
N VAL A 609 -30.45 3.88 0.90
CA VAL A 609 -31.23 2.75 1.45
C VAL A 609 -31.65 3.00 2.89
N ASP A 610 -30.70 3.38 3.75
CA ASP A 610 -30.95 3.67 5.17
C ASP A 610 -31.98 4.79 5.37
N PRO A 611 -31.86 5.97 4.72
CA PRO A 611 -32.87 7.01 4.85
C PRO A 611 -34.25 6.61 4.29
N LEU A 612 -34.32 5.85 3.18
CA LEU A 612 -35.59 5.34 2.67
C LEU A 612 -36.25 4.37 3.67
N ASN A 613 -35.45 3.53 4.31
CA ASN A 613 -35.91 2.62 5.34
C ASN A 613 -36.36 3.34 6.61
N GLY A 614 -35.60 4.34 7.05
CA GLY A 614 -35.98 5.23 8.13
C GLY A 614 -37.30 5.95 7.85
N PHE A 615 -37.53 6.38 6.60
CA PHE A 615 -38.73 7.11 6.21
C PHE A 615 -40.01 6.27 6.38
N TRP A 616 -40.09 5.08 5.76
CA TRP A 616 -41.29 4.25 5.87
C TRP A 616 -41.46 3.71 7.29
N LEU A 617 -40.38 3.39 8.00
CA LEU A 617 -40.43 2.94 9.39
C LEU A 617 -41.01 4.02 10.31
N ALA A 618 -40.63 5.28 10.10
CA ALA A 618 -41.16 6.43 10.86
C ALA A 618 -42.65 6.69 10.60
N ILE A 619 -43.13 6.48 9.36
CA ILE A 619 -44.56 6.52 9.04
C ILE A 619 -45.29 5.35 9.71
N GLY A 620 -44.75 4.13 9.60
CA GLY A 620 -45.29 2.94 10.26
C GLY A 620 -45.40 3.09 11.77
N TRP A 621 -44.38 3.65 12.41
CA TRP A 621 -44.37 4.01 13.83
C TRP A 621 -45.53 4.96 14.16
N SER A 622 -45.75 5.98 13.35
CA SER A 622 -46.86 6.93 13.53
C SER A 622 -48.23 6.24 13.42
N ILE A 623 -48.40 5.34 12.45
CA ILE A 623 -49.63 4.55 12.25
C ILE A 623 -49.91 3.64 13.45
N PHE A 624 -48.88 2.97 13.98
CA PHE A 624 -49.00 2.12 15.16
C PHE A 624 -49.61 2.88 16.35
N PHE A 625 -49.13 4.11 16.60
CA PHE A 625 -49.66 4.96 17.67
C PHE A 625 -50.98 5.66 17.34
N PHE A 626 -51.38 5.76 16.07
CA PHE A 626 -52.71 6.25 15.69
C PHE A 626 -53.84 5.36 16.21
N MET A 627 -53.65 4.04 16.27
CA MET A 627 -54.69 3.10 16.73
C MET A 627 -55.15 3.35 18.17
N PRO A 628 -54.28 3.34 19.20
CA PRO A 628 -54.69 3.67 20.56
C PRO A 628 -55.12 5.14 20.70
N SER A 629 -54.48 6.05 19.96
CA SER A 629 -54.84 7.48 19.97
C SER A 629 -56.26 7.72 19.49
N LEU A 630 -56.72 6.98 18.47
CA LEU A 630 -58.08 7.06 17.94
C LEU A 630 -59.12 6.63 18.98
N ILE A 631 -58.88 5.50 19.65
CA ILE A 631 -59.79 4.98 20.69
C ILE A 631 -59.90 5.98 21.84
N LEU A 632 -58.76 6.47 22.32
CA LEU A 632 -58.70 7.44 23.42
C LEU A 632 -59.30 8.79 23.03
N SER A 633 -59.07 9.28 21.80
CA SER A 633 -59.66 10.52 21.30
C SER A 633 -61.19 10.47 21.29
N VAL A 634 -61.77 9.37 20.79
CA VAL A 634 -63.24 9.20 20.76
C VAL A 634 -63.82 9.09 22.17
N LYS A 635 -63.15 8.37 23.08
CA LYS A 635 -63.59 8.24 24.49
C LYS A 635 -63.46 9.55 25.25
N LEU A 636 -62.38 10.29 25.04
CA LEU A 636 -62.10 11.55 25.71
C LEU A 636 -62.98 12.70 25.19
N ALA A 637 -63.27 12.72 23.88
CA ALA A 637 -64.15 13.73 23.28
C ALA A 637 -65.52 13.82 23.95
N LYS A 638 -66.03 12.71 24.50
CA LYS A 638 -67.29 12.71 25.28
C LYS A 638 -67.20 13.58 26.54
N TYR A 639 -66.04 13.71 27.16
CA TYR A 639 -65.87 14.53 28.37
C TYR A 639 -65.63 16.02 28.06
N PHE A 640 -65.37 16.40 26.81
CA PHE A 640 -65.09 17.78 26.42
C PHE A 640 -66.22 18.42 25.60
N ARG A 641 -66.90 17.65 24.73
CA ARG A 641 -68.00 18.17 23.89
C ARG A 641 -69.22 18.54 24.71
N THR A 642 -69.92 19.61 24.33
CA THR A 642 -71.26 19.91 24.84
C THR A 642 -72.23 18.82 24.40
N MET A 643 -73.01 18.30 25.35
CA MET A 643 -74.01 17.24 25.16
C MET A 643 -75.39 17.83 24.86
N LEU A 644 -76.24 17.05 24.21
CA LEU A 644 -77.63 17.46 23.93
C LEU A 644 -78.58 17.03 25.06
N TYR A 645 -78.27 15.92 25.73
CA TYR A 645 -79.08 15.36 26.82
C TYR A 645 -78.17 14.96 28.00
N ASP A 646 -78.68 15.08 29.23
CA ASP A 646 -78.06 14.60 30.47
C ASP A 646 -78.93 13.47 31.04
N ASP A 647 -78.36 12.29 31.29
CA ASP A 647 -79.08 11.08 31.75
C ASP A 647 -79.80 11.27 33.09
N SER A 648 -79.53 12.37 33.79
CA SER A 648 -80.07 12.69 35.11
C SER A 648 -81.52 13.21 35.11
N TYR A 649 -82.07 13.66 33.97
CA TYR A 649 -83.38 14.34 33.93
C TYR A 649 -84.45 13.71 33.00
N ASP A 650 -84.09 12.97 31.96
CA ASP A 650 -85.04 12.51 30.92
C ASP A 650 -85.34 11.00 30.92
N ASN A 651 -85.25 10.33 32.08
CA ASN A 651 -85.61 8.91 32.20
C ASN A 651 -87.03 8.77 32.79
N PRO A 652 -88.05 8.28 32.05
CA PRO A 652 -89.45 8.27 32.52
C PRO A 652 -89.69 7.45 33.79
N ILE A 653 -88.75 6.56 34.14
CA ILE A 653 -88.92 5.55 35.20
C ILE A 653 -88.77 6.13 36.62
N HIS A 654 -88.16 7.31 36.79
CA HIS A 654 -87.96 7.91 38.13
C HIS A 654 -88.92 9.04 38.51
N SER A 655 -89.84 9.43 37.62
CA SER A 655 -90.74 10.58 37.85
C SER A 655 -91.95 10.29 38.75
N ALA A 656 -92.17 9.06 39.22
CA ALA A 656 -93.39 8.66 39.92
C ALA A 656 -93.31 8.60 41.46
N SER A 657 -92.25 9.10 42.12
CA SER A 657 -92.09 8.85 43.57
C SER A 657 -91.55 10.02 44.42
N VAL A 658 -92.01 11.26 44.18
CA VAL A 658 -91.82 12.32 45.18
C VAL A 658 -93.10 13.15 45.37
N PRO A 659 -93.73 13.11 46.57
CA PRO A 659 -94.91 13.93 46.90
C PRO A 659 -94.53 15.41 47.17
N PRO A 660 -95.50 16.34 47.08
CA PRO A 660 -95.23 17.78 47.06
C PRO A 660 -94.71 18.30 48.42
N LEU A 661 -93.66 19.12 48.38
CA LEU A 661 -93.09 19.79 49.54
C LEU A 661 -94.08 20.81 50.12
N ALA A 662 -94.41 20.60 51.40
CA ALA A 662 -95.19 21.48 52.25
C ALA A 662 -94.45 22.79 52.55
N THR A 663 -95.23 23.87 52.65
CA THR A 663 -94.85 25.21 53.07
C THR A 663 -94.44 25.26 54.55
N LYS A 664 -93.51 26.16 54.88
CA LYS A 664 -93.45 26.79 56.22
C LYS A 664 -92.94 28.24 56.13
N PRO A 665 -93.52 29.20 56.87
CA PRO A 665 -93.22 30.63 56.76
C PRO A 665 -92.26 31.13 57.87
N SER A 666 -91.64 32.29 57.66
CA SER A 666 -91.81 33.52 58.48
C SER A 666 -90.55 34.39 58.62
N SER A 667 -90.83 35.69 58.81
CA SER A 667 -89.98 36.80 59.28
C SER A 667 -88.95 37.35 58.28
N GLY A 668 -88.95 38.61 57.85
CA GLY A 668 -89.56 39.83 58.37
C GLY A 668 -88.46 40.82 58.75
N LYS A 669 -88.30 41.91 57.98
CA LYS A 669 -87.93 43.25 58.48
C LYS A 669 -88.01 44.31 57.37
N LYS A 670 -88.93 45.24 57.62
CA LYS A 670 -89.25 46.55 57.02
C LYS A 670 -89.82 46.58 55.61
#